data_AF-A0A947CKS1-F1
#
_entry.id   AF-A0A947CKS1-F1
#
_cell.length_a   1.000
_cell.length_b   1.000
_cell.length_c   1.000
_cell.angle_alpha   90.00
_cell.angle_beta   90.00
_cell.angle_gamma   90.00
#
_symmetry.space_group_name_H-M   'P 1'
#
loop_
_entity.id
_entity.type
_entity.pdbx_description
1 polymer ?
#
loop_
_entity_poly.entity_id
_entity_poly.type
_entity_poly.pdbx_seq_one_letter_code
_entity_poly.pdbx_strand_id
1 'polypeptide(L)'
;MLKSIRNLPAVLSLPFLMVAAIPASGLLTSPAVGQGTLAPQPKAGEPLLGLTPEQVERFELGQNRYASAVTEDEGLGPIYNQFACGFCHNNPLGGTGTVTVLRFAHVGESGFDPLMDLGGPVRQELSNDAPCLESIPAEANLLRVRVTNGAMGYGLIEAIPDADILALESDGTGISGRAHIVEALEAPGVPRVGRFGWKSILPTILSFSADAARNELGLTNRLLPDELDPNGDMPPSLDDPDFCDLVADPEDGPEDDVPGAPHFIDRVTDFQRFMSAPPQTPRSGMSGEAIFETIGCAQCHHPTFTTSDDPSLELVLRNQVIHPYSDFLLHDMGDAGDDYPEGDALGSEVRTTPLWGLRHREELWHDGRFDDSFEENVVNAIIEHGDTGSEAVAVVNAWNDLTDEERDSVVAFLGSLGHLEFDHDHDNKIDFADFLAFAECFTGPGVFYDADDPCAVSDIDQDGDVDEDDFDSFLVAYLDEGLGPQDDCNENGVIDLADIITGTSLDEDSDGIPDDCETTPILELVLTPSGTYLPGDTVEVTLWMRELGVYEAVAFQAFLGFDETQMSFVSGEYSETPFGLPILTPIVATDGAIDLSAGTDPLGGQTATSADGALVVLTFEANEVFCLPGVWFRVTTPPTRISLDDGTAADPIILLDLQPPACPTDLNGDDDVGYFDLVTVLASWGPCTTTCAGDVNCDQEVGFGDLLTILASWGPCD
;
A
#
# COMPACT_ATOMS: atom_id res chain seq x y z
N MET A 1 -26.25 -18.80 62.94
CA MET A 1 -27.53 -19.48 63.30
C MET A 1 -28.26 -19.74 61.98
N LEU A 2 -28.27 -20.94 61.40
CA LEU A 2 -29.11 -22.13 61.69
C LEU A 2 -30.61 -21.96 61.32
N LYS A 3 -31.05 -22.76 60.32
CA LYS A 3 -32.42 -23.06 59.80
C LYS A 3 -33.00 -22.15 58.71
N SER A 4 -33.89 -22.61 57.80
CA SER A 4 -34.13 -23.96 57.19
C SER A 4 -35.23 -23.91 56.11
N ILE A 5 -34.92 -24.36 54.89
CA ILE A 5 -35.68 -25.24 53.96
C ILE A 5 -37.24 -25.29 54.02
N ARG A 6 -37.91 -25.09 52.86
CA ARG A 6 -39.02 -25.91 52.23
C ARG A 6 -39.84 -25.06 51.23
N ASN A 7 -40.37 -25.52 50.09
CA ASN A 7 -40.81 -26.87 49.67
C ASN A 7 -40.56 -27.16 48.16
N LEU A 8 -40.66 -28.44 47.80
CA LEU A 8 -40.92 -28.99 46.46
C LEU A 8 -42.01 -30.08 46.61
N PRO A 9 -42.80 -30.39 45.57
CA PRO A 9 -42.76 -31.78 45.10
C PRO A 9 -42.84 -31.95 43.57
N ALA A 10 -42.34 -33.09 43.09
CA ALA A 10 -42.31 -33.49 41.68
C ALA A 10 -43.51 -34.39 41.28
N VAL A 11 -43.58 -34.83 40.01
CA VAL A 11 -43.60 -36.27 39.61
C VAL A 11 -43.55 -36.48 38.08
N LEU A 12 -42.61 -37.34 37.68
CA LEU A 12 -42.38 -38.15 36.47
C LEU A 12 -43.38 -38.12 35.27
N SER A 13 -42.84 -38.19 34.04
CA SER A 13 -42.82 -39.46 33.26
C SER A 13 -41.92 -39.47 32.00
N LEU A 14 -41.24 -40.60 31.79
CA LEU A 14 -40.42 -41.11 30.66
C LEU A 14 -40.60 -42.66 30.73
N PRO A 15 -40.42 -43.51 29.67
CA PRO A 15 -39.13 -43.70 28.98
C PRO A 15 -39.16 -44.38 27.55
N PHE A 16 -38.00 -44.94 27.12
CA PHE A 16 -37.75 -45.94 26.03
C PHE A 16 -37.67 -45.44 24.55
N LEU A 17 -36.75 -45.87 23.67
CA LEU A 17 -35.55 -46.75 23.80
C LEU A 17 -34.57 -46.59 22.59
N MET A 18 -33.26 -46.43 22.85
CA MET A 18 -32.06 -47.12 22.27
C MET A 18 -32.23 -47.90 20.92
N VAL A 19 -31.36 -47.85 19.88
CA VAL A 19 -29.88 -48.12 19.72
C VAL A 19 -29.48 -47.70 18.27
N ALA A 20 -28.24 -47.50 17.79
CA ALA A 20 -26.98 -46.81 18.20
C ALA A 20 -25.84 -47.16 17.17
N ALA A 21 -24.98 -46.22 16.73
CA ALA A 21 -23.74 -46.50 15.96
C ALA A 21 -22.67 -45.39 16.10
N ILE A 22 -21.38 -45.78 16.11
CA ILE A 22 -20.12 -45.00 16.20
C ILE A 22 -19.16 -45.69 15.20
N PRO A 23 -18.39 -45.01 14.31
CA PRO A 23 -17.24 -44.12 14.63
C PRO A 23 -17.14 -42.88 13.70
N ALA A 24 -16.11 -42.02 13.69
CA ALA A 24 -14.78 -42.06 14.30
C ALA A 24 -14.32 -40.64 14.73
N SER A 25 -13.21 -40.58 15.47
CA SER A 25 -12.59 -39.33 15.95
C SER A 25 -12.03 -38.47 14.81
N GLY A 26 -12.31 -37.17 14.85
CA GLY A 26 -11.42 -36.12 14.34
C GLY A 26 -11.07 -35.22 15.52
N LEU A 27 -9.77 -34.93 15.72
CA LEU A 27 -9.38 -33.91 16.68
C LEU A 27 -9.66 -32.54 16.04
N LEU A 28 -10.49 -31.73 16.69
CA LEU A 28 -10.42 -30.29 16.53
C LEU A 28 -9.48 -29.78 17.62
N THR A 29 -8.20 -29.70 17.30
CA THR A 29 -7.27 -28.81 17.97
C THR A 29 -7.44 -27.43 17.35
N SER A 30 -8.39 -26.66 17.86
CA SER A 30 -8.25 -25.20 17.79
C SER A 30 -7.07 -24.84 18.71
N PRO A 31 -6.04 -24.10 18.25
CA PRO A 31 -5.28 -23.29 19.19
C PRO A 31 -6.25 -22.30 19.84
N ALA A 32 -5.97 -21.95 21.09
CA ALA A 32 -6.70 -20.88 21.74
C ALA A 32 -6.07 -19.57 21.28
N VAL A 33 -6.63 -18.96 20.23
CA VAL A 33 -6.42 -17.53 19.96
C VAL A 33 -6.95 -16.76 21.17
N GLY A 34 -6.24 -15.71 21.56
CA GLY A 34 -6.45 -14.95 22.78
C GLY A 34 -7.71 -14.08 22.78
N GLN A 35 -7.61 -12.93 23.44
CA GLN A 35 -8.56 -11.84 23.20
C GLN A 35 -8.42 -11.42 21.72
N GLY A 36 -9.51 -11.02 21.08
CA GLY A 36 -9.51 -10.86 19.63
C GLY A 36 -8.68 -9.65 19.22
N THR A 37 -7.65 -9.89 18.41
CA THR A 37 -6.84 -8.91 17.67
C THR A 37 -7.69 -7.73 17.21
N LEU A 38 -7.23 -6.50 17.49
CA LEU A 38 -7.94 -5.30 17.07
C LEU A 38 -7.79 -5.12 15.56
N ALA A 39 -8.88 -4.73 14.90
CA ALA A 39 -8.81 -4.33 13.50
C ALA A 39 -8.15 -2.94 13.40
N PRO A 40 -7.15 -2.74 12.54
CA PRO A 40 -6.70 -1.41 12.11
C PRO A 40 -7.86 -0.57 11.56
N GLN A 41 -7.72 0.76 11.57
CA GLN A 41 -8.66 1.61 10.85
C GLN A 41 -8.48 1.41 9.33
N PRO A 42 -9.55 1.41 8.52
CA PRO A 42 -9.41 1.47 7.08
C PRO A 42 -8.65 2.73 6.66
N LYS A 43 -7.87 2.63 5.60
CA LYS A 43 -7.16 3.78 5.02
C LYS A 43 -8.16 4.81 4.48
N ALA A 44 -7.65 6.00 4.21
CA ALA A 44 -8.42 7.00 3.48
C ALA A 44 -8.84 6.45 2.10
N GLY A 45 -10.13 6.53 1.77
CA GLY A 45 -10.69 6.04 0.50
C GLY A 45 -11.13 4.57 0.48
N GLU A 46 -10.87 3.81 1.54
CA GLU A 46 -11.31 2.40 1.69
C GLU A 46 -12.77 2.26 2.14
N PRO A 47 -13.38 1.06 2.05
CA PRO A 47 -14.73 0.84 2.57
C PRO A 47 -14.78 0.81 4.12
N LEU A 48 -15.95 1.11 4.68
CA LEU A 48 -16.25 0.93 6.10
C LEU A 48 -16.06 -0.52 6.54
N LEU A 49 -15.58 -0.72 7.77
CA LEU A 49 -15.54 -2.06 8.36
C LEU A 49 -16.96 -2.63 8.54
N GLY A 50 -17.13 -3.92 8.23
CA GLY A 50 -18.38 -4.65 8.46
C GLY A 50 -19.45 -4.51 7.36
N LEU A 51 -19.10 -4.01 6.16
CA LEU A 51 -19.98 -4.12 4.98
C LEU A 51 -20.40 -5.58 4.73
N THR A 52 -21.66 -5.78 4.35
CA THR A 52 -22.11 -7.05 3.74
C THR A 52 -21.50 -7.24 2.35
N PRO A 53 -21.38 -8.47 1.81
CA PRO A 53 -20.90 -8.69 0.44
C PRO A 53 -21.65 -7.85 -0.61
N GLU A 54 -22.96 -7.68 -0.46
CA GLU A 54 -23.81 -6.85 -1.34
C GLU A 54 -23.64 -5.33 -1.13
N GLN A 55 -22.93 -4.90 -0.08
CA GLN A 55 -22.49 -3.51 0.12
C GLN A 55 -21.08 -3.31 -0.43
N VAL A 56 -20.19 -4.29 -0.27
CA VAL A 56 -18.85 -4.30 -0.92
C VAL A 56 -18.99 -4.23 -2.44
N GLU A 57 -19.84 -5.08 -3.05
CA GLU A 57 -20.11 -5.05 -4.51
C GLU A 57 -20.61 -3.68 -4.99
N ARG A 58 -21.44 -2.99 -4.19
CA ARG A 58 -21.92 -1.62 -4.50
C ARG A 58 -20.83 -0.57 -4.36
N PHE A 59 -20.00 -0.68 -3.32
CA PHE A 59 -18.84 0.20 -3.13
C PHE A 59 -17.84 0.04 -4.27
N GLU A 60 -17.46 -1.19 -4.64
CA GLU A 60 -16.53 -1.50 -5.73
C GLU A 60 -17.08 -1.04 -7.08
N LEU A 61 -18.34 -1.32 -7.40
CA LEU A 61 -18.99 -0.84 -8.63
C LEU A 61 -19.03 0.70 -8.68
N GLY A 62 -19.27 1.33 -7.53
CA GLY A 62 -19.21 2.77 -7.37
C GLY A 62 -17.81 3.34 -7.57
N GLN A 63 -16.80 2.79 -6.91
CA GLN A 63 -15.39 3.17 -7.00
C GLN A 63 -14.89 3.09 -8.43
N ASN A 64 -15.18 1.96 -9.12
CA ASN A 64 -14.83 1.77 -10.51
C ASN A 64 -15.47 2.85 -11.40
N ARG A 65 -16.75 3.21 -11.21
CA ARG A 65 -17.36 4.28 -12.01
C ARG A 65 -16.87 5.67 -11.62
N TYR A 66 -16.55 5.91 -10.36
CA TYR A 66 -16.00 7.17 -9.86
C TYR A 66 -14.64 7.50 -10.48
N ALA A 67 -13.79 6.48 -10.66
CA ALA A 67 -12.48 6.58 -11.31
C ALA A 67 -12.54 6.54 -12.86
N SER A 68 -13.61 5.99 -13.45
CA SER A 68 -13.71 5.79 -14.90
C SER A 68 -14.14 7.05 -15.65
N ALA A 69 -13.49 7.31 -16.77
CA ALA A 69 -13.89 8.35 -17.73
C ALA A 69 -15.32 8.12 -18.25
N VAL A 70 -16.16 9.15 -18.13
CA VAL A 70 -17.36 9.31 -18.95
C VAL A 70 -16.91 9.68 -20.36
N THR A 71 -17.51 9.08 -21.39
CA THR A 71 -17.19 9.40 -22.80
C THR A 71 -18.29 10.22 -23.47
N GLU A 72 -17.99 10.87 -24.59
CA GLU A 72 -18.99 11.60 -25.41
C GLU A 72 -20.19 10.68 -25.79
N ASP A 73 -19.92 9.43 -26.20
CA ASP A 73 -20.96 8.42 -26.50
C ASP A 73 -21.77 7.95 -25.26
N GLU A 74 -21.29 8.24 -24.04
CA GLU A 74 -21.99 8.00 -22.76
C GLU A 74 -22.68 9.25 -22.20
N GLY A 75 -22.56 10.42 -22.85
CA GLY A 75 -23.12 11.68 -22.35
C GLY A 75 -22.17 12.56 -21.53
N LEU A 76 -20.86 12.52 -21.79
CA LEU A 76 -19.96 13.57 -21.30
C LEU A 76 -20.23 14.87 -22.08
N GLY A 77 -20.30 16.00 -21.36
CA GLY A 77 -20.52 17.31 -21.97
C GLY A 77 -22.00 17.63 -22.19
N PRO A 78 -22.33 18.67 -22.99
CA PRO A 78 -21.51 19.31 -24.02
C PRO A 78 -20.34 20.12 -23.46
N ILE A 79 -20.49 20.62 -22.23
CA ILE A 79 -19.52 21.42 -21.48
C ILE A 79 -19.25 20.76 -20.12
N TYR A 80 -18.00 20.79 -19.67
CA TYR A 80 -17.58 20.11 -18.44
C TYR A 80 -16.28 20.68 -17.88
N ASN A 81 -15.94 20.34 -16.64
CA ASN A 81 -14.66 20.65 -16.01
C ASN A 81 -13.68 19.49 -16.06
N GLN A 82 -14.16 18.25 -15.88
CA GLN A 82 -13.38 17.02 -16.06
C GLN A 82 -14.26 15.90 -16.62
N PHE A 83 -13.65 14.75 -16.93
CA PHE A 83 -14.34 13.59 -17.50
C PHE A 83 -14.49 12.41 -16.54
N ALA A 84 -14.02 12.49 -15.29
CA ALA A 84 -14.42 11.57 -14.21
C ALA A 84 -14.33 12.27 -12.85
N CYS A 85 -15.10 11.80 -11.87
CA CYS A 85 -15.06 12.31 -10.49
C CYS A 85 -13.64 12.19 -9.89
N GLY A 86 -12.97 11.06 -10.15
CA GLY A 86 -11.60 10.77 -9.73
C GLY A 86 -10.50 11.60 -10.39
N PHE A 87 -10.80 12.55 -11.30
CA PHE A 87 -9.81 13.56 -11.71
C PHE A 87 -9.68 14.70 -10.71
N CYS A 88 -10.80 15.11 -10.10
CA CYS A 88 -10.82 16.17 -9.10
C CYS A 88 -10.63 15.63 -7.68
N HIS A 89 -11.19 14.45 -7.38
CA HIS A 89 -11.20 13.84 -6.05
C HIS A 89 -10.24 12.64 -6.02
N ASN A 90 -8.93 12.92 -5.87
CA ASN A 90 -7.86 11.98 -6.21
C ASN A 90 -6.80 11.75 -5.12
N ASN A 91 -6.80 12.52 -4.03
CA ASN A 91 -5.90 12.35 -2.90
C ASN A 91 -6.65 11.92 -1.61
N PRO A 92 -6.79 10.59 -1.36
CA PRO A 92 -6.79 9.50 -2.34
C PRO A 92 -8.11 9.50 -3.15
N LEU A 93 -8.48 8.42 -3.85
CA LEU A 93 -9.70 8.40 -4.66
C LEU A 93 -10.97 8.68 -3.82
N GLY A 94 -11.69 9.75 -4.16
CA GLY A 94 -12.83 10.27 -3.36
C GLY A 94 -12.44 11.21 -2.22
N GLY A 95 -11.13 11.42 -2.01
CA GLY A 95 -10.58 12.46 -1.15
C GLY A 95 -10.58 13.85 -1.81
N THR A 96 -9.74 14.74 -1.28
CA THR A 96 -9.51 16.08 -1.82
C THR A 96 -8.72 16.02 -3.14
N GLY A 97 -8.53 17.16 -3.79
CA GLY A 97 -7.56 17.28 -4.89
C GLY A 97 -7.39 18.73 -5.34
N THR A 98 -6.26 18.99 -6.00
CA THR A 98 -5.78 20.32 -6.41
C THR A 98 -6.46 20.89 -7.66
N VAL A 99 -7.47 20.19 -8.20
CA VAL A 99 -8.29 20.74 -9.28
C VAL A 99 -9.20 21.82 -8.71
N THR A 100 -9.15 23.01 -9.30
CA THR A 100 -9.98 24.14 -8.92
C THR A 100 -11.06 24.46 -9.94
N VAL A 101 -12.22 24.92 -9.49
CA VAL A 101 -13.33 25.41 -10.34
C VAL A 101 -13.49 26.92 -10.23
N LEU A 102 -13.89 27.57 -11.33
CA LEU A 102 -14.15 29.01 -11.36
C LEU A 102 -15.64 29.31 -11.19
N ARG A 103 -16.02 29.88 -10.05
CA ARG A 103 -17.32 30.51 -9.83
C ARG A 103 -17.32 31.92 -10.41
N PHE A 104 -18.43 32.31 -11.06
CA PHE A 104 -18.63 33.67 -11.57
C PHE A 104 -20.03 34.21 -11.25
N ALA A 105 -20.14 35.54 -11.17
CA ALA A 105 -21.39 36.25 -10.90
C ALA A 105 -21.29 37.74 -11.28
N HIS A 106 -22.43 38.42 -11.30
CA HIS A 106 -22.55 39.87 -11.32
C HIS A 106 -23.02 40.42 -9.97
N VAL A 107 -22.30 41.41 -9.44
CA VAL A 107 -22.70 42.21 -8.28
C VAL A 107 -22.95 43.65 -8.73
N GLY A 108 -24.19 44.11 -8.60
CA GLY A 108 -24.65 45.40 -9.10
C GLY A 108 -25.64 46.11 -8.17
N GLU A 109 -26.25 47.21 -8.64
CA GLU A 109 -27.27 47.95 -7.85
C GLU A 109 -28.51 47.10 -7.50
N SER A 110 -28.76 46.03 -8.27
CA SER A 110 -29.84 45.05 -8.06
C SER A 110 -29.50 43.98 -7.01
N GLY A 111 -28.25 43.88 -6.56
CA GLY A 111 -27.75 42.81 -5.69
C GLY A 111 -26.78 41.86 -6.40
N PHE A 112 -26.65 40.66 -5.85
CA PHE A 112 -25.93 39.54 -6.45
C PHE A 112 -26.82 38.80 -7.46
N ASP A 113 -26.21 38.43 -8.59
CA ASP A 113 -26.82 37.66 -9.66
C ASP A 113 -25.80 36.58 -10.11
N PRO A 114 -26.07 35.28 -9.91
CA PRO A 114 -25.17 34.20 -10.31
C PRO A 114 -25.09 33.99 -11.83
N LEU A 115 -25.86 34.75 -12.63
CA LEU A 115 -25.87 34.68 -14.09
C LEU A 115 -26.24 33.29 -14.64
N MET A 116 -27.25 32.63 -14.05
CA MET A 116 -27.78 31.33 -14.53
C MET A 116 -28.15 31.38 -16.02
N ASP A 117 -28.80 32.46 -16.45
CA ASP A 117 -29.19 32.72 -17.85
C ASP A 117 -27.98 32.90 -18.80
N LEU A 118 -26.74 32.81 -18.31
CA LEU A 118 -25.48 32.94 -19.07
C LEU A 118 -24.45 31.83 -18.74
N GLY A 119 -24.91 30.66 -18.28
CA GLY A 119 -24.07 29.50 -17.93
C GLY A 119 -23.58 29.45 -16.46
N GLY A 120 -24.02 30.39 -15.61
CA GLY A 120 -23.64 30.38 -14.19
C GLY A 120 -24.25 29.22 -13.38
N PRO A 121 -23.72 28.91 -12.18
CA PRO A 121 -22.78 29.71 -11.37
C PRO A 121 -21.30 29.27 -11.48
N VAL A 122 -21.05 28.12 -12.11
CA VAL A 122 -19.72 27.51 -12.33
C VAL A 122 -19.41 27.63 -13.81
N ARG A 123 -18.20 28.08 -14.16
CA ARG A 123 -17.70 27.96 -15.53
C ARG A 123 -17.30 26.52 -15.81
N GLN A 124 -17.70 25.99 -16.96
CA GLN A 124 -17.13 24.76 -17.50
C GLN A 124 -15.87 25.07 -18.35
N GLU A 125 -14.75 24.45 -18.00
CA GLU A 125 -13.44 24.71 -18.59
C GLU A 125 -13.27 24.13 -20.00
N LEU A 126 -13.96 23.01 -20.28
CA LEU A 126 -13.84 22.14 -21.44
C LEU A 126 -15.18 22.02 -22.20
N SER A 127 -15.09 21.50 -23.42
CA SER A 127 -16.23 21.22 -24.30
C SER A 127 -15.85 20.15 -25.30
N ASN A 128 -16.81 19.30 -25.70
CA ASN A 128 -16.63 18.33 -26.78
C ASN A 128 -16.31 19.04 -28.11
N ASP A 129 -16.97 20.18 -28.34
CA ASP A 129 -16.92 20.91 -29.59
C ASP A 129 -16.46 22.36 -29.39
N ALA A 130 -15.49 22.81 -30.19
CA ALA A 130 -14.90 24.14 -30.06
C ALA A 130 -15.88 25.34 -30.19
N PRO A 131 -16.98 25.26 -30.97
CA PRO A 131 -18.03 26.28 -30.98
C PRO A 131 -18.86 26.38 -29.69
N CYS A 132 -18.85 25.34 -28.86
CA CYS A 132 -19.63 25.19 -27.63
C CYS A 132 -18.80 25.49 -26.37
N LEU A 133 -17.52 25.86 -26.52
CA LEU A 133 -16.65 26.19 -25.39
C LEU A 133 -17.08 27.48 -24.69
N GLU A 134 -17.32 27.38 -23.38
CA GLU A 134 -17.72 28.49 -22.54
C GLU A 134 -16.68 29.61 -22.42
N SER A 135 -17.21 30.84 -22.38
CA SER A 135 -16.47 32.06 -22.06
C SER A 135 -17.01 32.74 -20.80
N ILE A 136 -16.19 33.45 -20.04
CA ILE A 136 -16.68 34.25 -18.91
C ILE A 136 -17.57 35.38 -19.46
N PRO A 137 -18.85 35.52 -19.04
CA PRO A 137 -19.73 36.57 -19.54
C PRO A 137 -19.18 37.97 -19.29
N ALA A 138 -19.43 38.91 -20.22
CA ALA A 138 -18.91 40.28 -20.13
C ALA A 138 -19.52 41.08 -18.95
N GLU A 139 -20.67 40.63 -18.47
CA GLU A 139 -21.41 41.11 -17.32
C GLU A 139 -20.78 40.67 -15.98
N ALA A 140 -20.05 39.55 -15.96
CA ALA A 140 -19.45 39.00 -14.75
C ALA A 140 -18.39 39.95 -14.18
N ASN A 141 -18.49 40.25 -12.89
CA ASN A 141 -17.56 41.15 -12.18
C ASN A 141 -17.12 40.61 -10.81
N LEU A 142 -17.69 39.48 -10.37
CA LEU A 142 -17.21 38.67 -9.27
C LEU A 142 -16.72 37.33 -9.84
N LEU A 143 -15.45 37.01 -9.58
CA LEU A 143 -14.79 35.77 -10.00
C LEU A 143 -14.12 35.16 -8.77
N ARG A 144 -14.37 33.88 -8.50
CA ARG A 144 -13.87 33.19 -7.31
C ARG A 144 -13.45 31.76 -7.66
N VAL A 145 -12.29 31.37 -7.16
CA VAL A 145 -11.75 30.02 -7.34
C VAL A 145 -12.16 29.18 -6.13
N ARG A 146 -12.48 27.91 -6.34
CA ARG A 146 -12.62 26.95 -5.25
C ARG A 146 -11.87 25.66 -5.55
N VAL A 147 -11.15 25.14 -4.55
CA VAL A 147 -10.47 23.84 -4.63
C VAL A 147 -11.44 22.69 -4.38
N THR A 148 -11.12 21.48 -4.84
CA THR A 148 -11.99 20.31 -4.73
C THR A 148 -12.04 19.77 -3.31
N ASN A 149 -13.24 19.71 -2.72
CA ASN A 149 -13.46 19.16 -1.38
C ASN A 149 -13.52 17.62 -1.38
N GLY A 150 -13.05 16.98 -0.32
CA GLY A 150 -13.12 15.52 -0.18
C GLY A 150 -14.50 14.98 0.18
N ALA A 151 -14.79 13.75 -0.26
CA ALA A 151 -16.02 13.00 -0.01
C ALA A 151 -15.87 11.85 1.02
N MET A 152 -14.71 11.77 1.68
CA MET A 152 -14.40 10.75 2.69
C MET A 152 -15.35 10.85 3.91
N GLY A 153 -15.82 9.70 4.39
CA GLY A 153 -16.78 9.58 5.48
C GLY A 153 -18.18 10.16 5.19
N TYR A 154 -18.53 10.48 3.94
CA TYR A 154 -19.78 11.16 3.62
C TYR A 154 -21.04 10.39 4.05
N GLY A 155 -21.04 9.05 3.96
CA GLY A 155 -22.13 8.21 4.47
C GLY A 155 -22.41 8.40 5.96
N LEU A 156 -21.35 8.58 6.76
CA LEU A 156 -21.44 8.85 8.19
C LEU A 156 -21.95 10.28 8.45
N ILE A 157 -21.51 11.26 7.63
CA ILE A 157 -21.95 12.66 7.71
C ILE A 157 -23.44 12.82 7.36
N GLU A 158 -23.93 12.15 6.29
CA GLU A 158 -25.37 12.14 5.94
C GLU A 158 -26.22 11.54 7.07
N ALA A 159 -25.66 10.55 7.79
CA ALA A 159 -26.32 9.86 8.90
C ALA A 159 -26.36 10.65 10.22
N ILE A 160 -25.68 11.80 10.35
CA ILE A 160 -25.80 12.70 11.51
C ILE A 160 -27.24 13.25 11.58
N PRO A 161 -27.96 13.17 12.73
CA PRO A 161 -29.28 13.76 12.85
C PRO A 161 -29.27 15.29 12.62
N ASP A 162 -30.19 15.80 11.79
CA ASP A 162 -30.37 17.25 11.56
C ASP A 162 -30.53 18.03 12.89
N ALA A 163 -31.17 17.42 13.88
CA ALA A 163 -31.40 18.02 15.20
C ALA A 163 -30.12 18.21 16.03
N ASP A 164 -29.07 17.42 15.77
CA ASP A 164 -27.82 17.49 16.51
C ASP A 164 -26.93 18.61 15.97
N ILE A 165 -26.89 18.81 14.65
CA ILE A 165 -26.26 20.00 14.03
C ILE A 165 -27.01 21.27 14.45
N LEU A 166 -28.35 21.27 14.40
CA LEU A 166 -29.17 22.41 14.87
C LEU A 166 -29.01 22.73 16.37
N ALA A 167 -28.54 21.77 17.18
CA ALA A 167 -28.28 22.00 18.60
C ALA A 167 -27.00 22.80 18.86
N LEU A 168 -26.14 22.97 17.84
CA LEU A 168 -24.88 23.72 17.90
C LEU A 168 -25.04 25.19 17.48
N GLU A 169 -26.19 25.58 16.91
CA GLU A 169 -26.44 26.97 16.50
C GLU A 169 -26.35 27.95 17.67
N SER A 170 -25.78 29.14 17.41
CA SER A 170 -25.51 30.17 18.41
C SER A 170 -25.97 31.55 17.95
N ASP A 171 -26.99 32.13 18.60
CA ASP A 171 -27.42 33.54 18.41
C ASP A 171 -26.48 34.55 19.13
N GLY A 172 -25.17 34.26 19.17
CA GLY A 172 -24.17 34.94 19.98
C GLY A 172 -23.72 36.30 19.44
N THR A 173 -22.79 36.94 20.16
CA THR A 173 -22.01 38.10 19.64
C THR A 173 -20.52 37.74 19.52
N GLY A 174 -20.25 36.48 19.20
CA GLY A 174 -18.93 35.87 19.02
C GLY A 174 -19.07 34.82 17.94
N ILE A 175 -18.57 33.61 18.17
CA ILE A 175 -18.89 32.46 17.30
C ILE A 175 -20.41 32.23 17.28
N SER A 176 -20.97 32.25 16.06
CA SER A 176 -22.39 32.45 15.77
C SER A 176 -22.87 31.54 14.63
N GLY A 177 -22.32 30.33 14.57
CA GLY A 177 -22.61 29.33 13.53
C GLY A 177 -24.11 29.09 13.36
N ARG A 178 -24.53 28.95 12.09
CA ARG A 178 -25.92 28.66 11.71
C ARG A 178 -26.01 27.54 10.68
N ALA A 179 -27.10 26.78 10.70
CA ALA A 179 -27.35 25.74 9.70
C ALA A 179 -27.86 26.38 8.40
N HIS A 180 -27.32 25.96 7.26
CA HIS A 180 -27.96 26.25 5.97
C HIS A 180 -29.15 25.29 5.81
N ILE A 181 -30.36 25.83 5.70
CA ILE A 181 -31.57 25.03 5.52
C ILE A 181 -31.90 24.94 4.04
N VAL A 182 -31.73 23.73 3.48
CA VAL A 182 -31.81 23.44 2.05
C VAL A 182 -32.80 22.31 1.78
N GLU A 183 -33.00 21.94 0.52
CA GLU A 183 -33.87 20.83 0.12
C GLU A 183 -33.05 19.76 -0.62
N ALA A 184 -33.43 18.49 -0.48
CA ALA A 184 -32.84 17.41 -1.28
C ALA A 184 -33.54 17.35 -2.65
N LEU A 185 -32.77 17.17 -3.72
CA LEU A 185 -33.27 17.04 -5.09
C LEU A 185 -34.26 15.86 -5.23
N GLU A 186 -34.02 14.76 -4.51
CA GLU A 186 -34.90 13.60 -4.45
C GLU A 186 -36.13 13.79 -3.54
N ALA A 187 -36.22 14.87 -2.76
CA ALA A 187 -37.35 15.18 -1.88
C ALA A 187 -37.73 16.69 -1.83
N PRO A 188 -38.15 17.30 -2.95
CA PRO A 188 -38.47 18.74 -3.01
C PRO A 188 -39.59 19.15 -2.03
N GLY A 189 -39.47 20.34 -1.45
CA GLY A 189 -40.38 20.89 -0.45
C GLY A 189 -40.18 20.34 0.97
N VAL A 190 -39.15 19.54 1.22
CA VAL A 190 -38.80 19.02 2.55
C VAL A 190 -37.48 19.65 3.01
N PRO A 191 -37.51 20.64 3.92
CA PRO A 191 -36.30 21.27 4.42
C PRO A 191 -35.46 20.30 5.25
N ARG A 192 -34.14 20.34 5.04
CA ARG A 192 -33.10 19.57 5.74
C ARG A 192 -31.91 20.49 6.03
N VAL A 193 -31.12 20.13 7.04
CA VAL A 193 -29.80 20.72 7.26
C VAL A 193 -28.88 20.34 6.09
N GLY A 194 -28.24 21.33 5.48
CA GLY A 194 -27.21 21.13 4.46
C GLY A 194 -25.88 20.68 5.06
N ARG A 195 -25.12 19.87 4.32
CA ARG A 195 -23.89 19.21 4.80
C ARG A 195 -22.73 19.30 3.80
N PHE A 196 -23.03 19.33 2.51
CA PHE A 196 -22.06 19.12 1.44
C PHE A 196 -21.79 20.38 0.62
N GLY A 197 -20.60 20.43 0.02
CA GLY A 197 -20.03 21.61 -0.64
C GLY A 197 -19.47 22.64 0.35
N TRP A 198 -18.92 23.74 -0.18
CA TRP A 198 -18.26 24.81 0.60
C TRP A 198 -19.22 25.67 1.44
N LYS A 199 -20.52 25.68 1.13
CA LYS A 199 -21.54 26.46 1.85
C LYS A 199 -22.77 25.62 2.26
N SER A 200 -22.61 24.32 2.52
CA SER A 200 -23.71 23.42 2.93
C SER A 200 -24.94 23.50 2.01
N ILE A 201 -24.76 23.62 0.69
CA ILE A 201 -25.88 23.82 -0.24
C ILE A 201 -26.70 22.55 -0.49
N LEU A 202 -26.17 21.37 -0.16
CA LEU A 202 -26.76 20.07 -0.47
C LEU A 202 -26.84 19.18 0.80
N PRO A 203 -27.97 18.50 1.08
CA PRO A 203 -28.18 17.79 2.35
C PRO A 203 -27.93 16.27 2.29
N THR A 204 -27.88 15.67 1.09
CA THR A 204 -27.68 14.22 0.87
C THR A 204 -26.61 13.97 -0.19
N ILE A 205 -25.97 12.80 -0.14
CA ILE A 205 -24.92 12.39 -1.09
C ILE A 205 -25.51 12.18 -2.49
N LEU A 206 -26.76 11.72 -2.58
CA LEU A 206 -27.46 11.57 -3.86
C LEU A 206 -27.72 12.94 -4.52
N SER A 207 -28.17 13.93 -3.75
CA SER A 207 -28.28 15.31 -4.22
C SER A 207 -26.92 15.87 -4.65
N PHE A 208 -25.85 15.63 -3.87
CA PHE A 208 -24.49 16.05 -4.21
C PHE A 208 -23.98 15.42 -5.51
N SER A 209 -24.16 14.12 -5.67
CA SER A 209 -23.75 13.37 -6.85
C SER A 209 -24.51 13.78 -8.11
N ALA A 210 -25.82 14.05 -7.99
CA ALA A 210 -26.64 14.51 -9.11
C ALA A 210 -26.33 15.94 -9.56
N ASP A 211 -26.06 16.84 -8.60
CA ASP A 211 -25.67 18.23 -8.88
C ASP A 211 -24.28 18.28 -9.53
N ALA A 212 -23.30 17.57 -8.97
CA ALA A 212 -21.95 17.49 -9.53
C ALA A 212 -21.91 16.80 -10.90
N ALA A 213 -22.68 15.72 -11.12
CA ALA A 213 -22.73 15.03 -12.41
C ALA A 213 -23.09 15.99 -13.54
N ARG A 214 -24.15 16.79 -13.39
CA ARG A 214 -24.53 17.77 -14.41
C ARG A 214 -23.58 18.97 -14.43
N ASN A 215 -23.35 19.62 -13.30
CA ASN A 215 -22.67 20.92 -13.28
C ASN A 215 -21.14 20.82 -13.55
N GLU A 216 -20.52 19.65 -13.33
CA GLU A 216 -19.07 19.45 -13.49
C GLU A 216 -18.69 18.47 -14.63
N LEU A 217 -19.58 17.55 -15.03
CA LEU A 217 -19.35 16.59 -16.13
C LEU A 217 -20.28 16.78 -17.35
N GLY A 218 -21.29 17.66 -17.26
CA GLY A 218 -22.38 17.76 -18.26
C GLY A 218 -23.42 16.63 -18.18
N LEU A 219 -23.23 15.63 -17.30
CA LEU A 219 -24.06 14.43 -17.31
C LEU A 219 -25.44 14.67 -16.66
N THR A 220 -26.47 14.90 -17.47
CA THR A 220 -27.83 15.06 -16.96
C THR A 220 -28.40 13.73 -16.44
N ASN A 221 -29.37 13.83 -15.54
CA ASN A 221 -29.81 12.67 -14.76
C ASN A 221 -31.26 12.79 -14.28
N ARG A 222 -31.80 11.70 -13.72
CA ARG A 222 -33.21 11.62 -13.29
C ARG A 222 -33.66 12.67 -12.25
N LEU A 223 -32.74 13.38 -11.59
CA LEU A 223 -33.04 14.46 -10.64
C LEU A 223 -32.86 15.85 -11.27
N LEU A 224 -31.90 15.97 -12.20
CA LEU A 224 -31.61 17.17 -12.99
C LEU A 224 -31.55 16.77 -14.48
N PRO A 225 -32.72 16.67 -15.17
CA PRO A 225 -32.84 16.02 -16.48
C PRO A 225 -32.80 17.01 -17.66
N ASP A 226 -32.36 18.23 -17.41
CA ASP A 226 -32.26 19.30 -18.40
C ASP A 226 -30.80 19.81 -18.38
N GLU A 227 -30.19 19.85 -19.57
CA GLU A 227 -28.79 20.26 -19.81
C GLU A 227 -28.48 21.73 -19.45
N LEU A 228 -27.20 22.03 -19.22
CA LEU A 228 -26.65 23.38 -19.17
C LEU A 228 -26.17 23.82 -20.56
N ASP A 229 -26.99 24.62 -21.25
CA ASP A 229 -26.62 25.28 -22.51
C ASP A 229 -25.31 26.10 -22.34
N PRO A 230 -24.33 25.98 -23.27
CA PRO A 230 -23.11 26.79 -23.26
C PRO A 230 -23.38 28.29 -23.19
N ASN A 231 -22.88 28.97 -22.16
CA ASN A 231 -23.19 30.37 -21.89
C ASN A 231 -24.72 30.68 -21.85
N GLY A 232 -25.56 29.72 -21.46
CA GLY A 232 -27.00 29.87 -21.21
C GLY A 232 -27.91 29.93 -22.44
N ASP A 233 -27.35 29.86 -23.65
CA ASP A 233 -28.09 29.81 -24.93
C ASP A 233 -27.22 29.07 -25.97
N MET A 234 -27.75 27.98 -26.57
CA MET A 234 -27.04 27.24 -27.63
C MET A 234 -26.46 28.13 -28.76
N PRO A 235 -25.23 27.89 -29.28
CA PRO A 235 -24.49 28.87 -30.09
C PRO A 235 -25.25 29.29 -31.37
N PRO A 236 -25.65 30.58 -31.52
CA PRO A 236 -26.57 31.02 -32.59
C PRO A 236 -26.06 30.92 -34.04
N SER A 237 -24.83 30.46 -34.24
CA SER A 237 -24.21 30.26 -35.55
C SER A 237 -24.47 28.87 -36.17
N LEU A 238 -25.16 27.99 -35.45
CA LEU A 238 -25.36 26.60 -35.81
C LEU A 238 -26.81 26.40 -36.29
N ASP A 239 -26.98 25.89 -37.51
CA ASP A 239 -28.30 25.61 -38.11
C ASP A 239 -28.91 24.29 -37.57
N ASP A 240 -28.38 23.76 -36.46
CA ASP A 240 -28.69 22.47 -35.86
C ASP A 240 -28.84 22.66 -34.33
N PRO A 241 -30.02 22.41 -33.74
CA PRO A 241 -30.23 22.57 -32.30
C PRO A 241 -29.48 21.53 -31.47
N ASP A 242 -29.18 20.37 -32.06
CA ASP A 242 -28.56 19.22 -31.41
C ASP A 242 -27.05 19.16 -31.77
N PHE A 243 -26.37 20.32 -31.87
CA PHE A 243 -24.97 20.36 -32.32
C PHE A 243 -23.96 20.07 -31.20
N CYS A 244 -24.18 20.67 -30.02
CA CYS A 244 -23.24 20.58 -28.90
C CYS A 244 -23.45 19.29 -28.11
N ASP A 245 -24.72 18.94 -27.88
CA ASP A 245 -25.15 17.65 -27.35
C ASP A 245 -25.71 16.77 -28.49
N LEU A 246 -25.24 15.53 -28.55
CA LEU A 246 -25.60 14.50 -29.52
C LEU A 246 -26.24 13.27 -28.85
N VAL A 247 -26.28 13.25 -27.51
CA VAL A 247 -26.92 12.21 -26.71
C VAL A 247 -28.38 12.67 -26.49
N ALA A 248 -29.08 12.19 -25.47
CA ALA A 248 -30.51 12.41 -25.36
C ALA A 248 -30.95 12.38 -23.90
N ASP A 249 -31.18 13.57 -23.35
CA ASP A 249 -31.59 13.81 -21.98
C ASP A 249 -32.67 12.81 -21.46
N PRO A 250 -32.48 12.18 -20.28
CA PRO A 250 -31.25 12.16 -19.48
C PRO A 250 -30.27 11.04 -19.89
N GLU A 251 -29.00 11.39 -19.96
CA GLU A 251 -27.85 10.52 -20.28
C GLU A 251 -27.71 9.41 -19.25
N ASP A 252 -27.89 9.75 -17.97
CA ASP A 252 -27.82 8.80 -16.87
C ASP A 252 -29.03 7.85 -16.86
N GLY A 253 -28.93 6.80 -17.67
CA GLY A 253 -29.82 5.64 -17.71
C GLY A 253 -29.29 4.39 -16.99
N PRO A 254 -30.12 3.33 -16.89
CA PRO A 254 -29.66 2.02 -16.44
C PRO A 254 -28.71 1.40 -17.47
N GLU A 255 -27.59 0.86 -16.98
CA GLU A 255 -26.55 0.21 -17.79
C GLU A 255 -27.11 -0.89 -18.71
N ASP A 256 -26.64 -0.95 -19.97
CA ASP A 256 -26.99 -2.00 -20.96
C ASP A 256 -28.52 -2.23 -21.19
N ASP A 257 -29.36 -1.21 -21.00
CA ASP A 257 -30.84 -1.32 -20.97
C ASP A 257 -31.36 -2.33 -19.90
N VAL A 258 -30.52 -2.73 -18.92
CA VAL A 258 -30.83 -3.76 -17.93
C VAL A 258 -31.86 -3.21 -16.92
N PRO A 259 -33.12 -3.71 -16.91
CA PRO A 259 -34.17 -3.09 -16.10
C PRO A 259 -33.91 -3.28 -14.60
N GLY A 260 -33.54 -2.20 -13.92
CA GLY A 260 -33.24 -2.17 -12.49
C GLY A 260 -31.75 -2.20 -12.13
N ALA A 261 -30.84 -2.05 -13.10
CA ALA A 261 -29.46 -1.68 -12.80
C ALA A 261 -29.39 -0.28 -12.15
N PRO A 262 -28.42 -0.03 -11.24
CA PRO A 262 -28.22 1.30 -10.66
C PRO A 262 -27.73 2.29 -11.73
N HIS A 263 -28.15 3.54 -11.61
CA HIS A 263 -27.72 4.64 -12.47
C HIS A 263 -26.30 5.12 -12.11
N PHE A 264 -25.67 5.95 -12.94
CA PHE A 264 -24.40 6.63 -12.64
C PHE A 264 -24.44 7.29 -11.26
N ILE A 265 -25.44 8.14 -11.01
CA ILE A 265 -25.54 8.87 -9.73
C ILE A 265 -25.74 7.95 -8.52
N ASP A 266 -26.33 6.76 -8.70
CA ASP A 266 -26.45 5.76 -7.63
C ASP A 266 -25.10 5.11 -7.32
N ARG A 267 -24.36 4.69 -8.35
CA ARG A 267 -23.05 4.04 -8.21
C ARG A 267 -22.06 4.95 -7.48
N VAL A 268 -21.91 6.20 -7.93
CA VAL A 268 -21.01 7.16 -7.27
C VAL A 268 -21.52 7.56 -5.86
N THR A 269 -22.84 7.52 -5.61
CA THR A 269 -23.41 7.72 -4.27
C THR A 269 -23.03 6.57 -3.34
N ASP A 270 -23.16 5.31 -3.77
CA ASP A 270 -22.83 4.13 -2.95
C ASP A 270 -21.33 4.09 -2.59
N PHE A 271 -20.44 4.51 -3.50
CA PHE A 271 -19.00 4.69 -3.18
C PHE A 271 -18.79 5.67 -2.01
N GLN A 272 -19.25 6.92 -2.16
CA GLN A 272 -19.14 7.96 -1.12
C GLN A 272 -19.87 7.59 0.19
N ARG A 273 -20.93 6.79 0.09
CA ARG A 273 -21.75 6.33 1.23
C ARG A 273 -21.09 5.22 2.03
N PHE A 274 -20.38 4.31 1.36
CA PHE A 274 -19.73 3.17 2.03
C PHE A 274 -18.23 3.38 2.28
N MET A 275 -17.66 4.51 1.86
CA MET A 275 -16.31 4.93 2.20
C MET A 275 -16.15 5.19 3.70
N SER A 276 -15.00 4.78 4.23
CA SER A 276 -14.53 5.03 5.59
C SER A 276 -14.42 6.53 5.89
N ALA A 277 -14.42 6.87 7.19
CA ALA A 277 -13.73 8.09 7.61
C ALA A 277 -12.22 7.86 7.52
N PRO A 278 -11.40 8.88 7.19
CA PRO A 278 -9.95 8.76 7.26
C PRO A 278 -9.51 8.37 8.69
N PRO A 279 -8.43 7.59 8.83
CA PRO A 279 -7.95 7.15 10.14
C PRO A 279 -7.47 8.34 10.99
N GLN A 280 -7.46 8.16 12.31
CA GLN A 280 -6.75 9.05 13.23
C GLN A 280 -5.86 8.23 14.15
N THR A 281 -4.57 8.55 14.18
CA THR A 281 -3.59 7.89 15.05
C THR A 281 -2.62 8.93 15.67
N PRO A 282 -2.50 9.01 17.00
CA PRO A 282 -3.27 8.28 18.01
C PRO A 282 -4.75 8.68 18.04
N ARG A 283 -5.64 7.71 18.32
CA ARG A 283 -7.11 7.88 18.24
C ARG A 283 -7.68 8.86 19.28
N SER A 284 -6.95 9.17 20.35
CA SER A 284 -7.36 10.10 21.40
C SER A 284 -6.18 10.47 22.32
N GLY A 285 -6.34 11.53 23.12
CA GLY A 285 -5.52 11.76 24.32
C GLY A 285 -4.31 12.69 24.14
N MET A 286 -4.02 13.14 22.92
CA MET A 286 -2.93 14.07 22.60
C MET A 286 -3.09 15.40 23.35
N SER A 287 -2.00 16.00 23.83
CA SER A 287 -2.07 17.31 24.49
C SER A 287 -2.57 18.42 23.55
N GLY A 288 -2.26 18.29 22.25
CA GLY A 288 -2.75 19.18 21.20
C GLY A 288 -4.27 19.27 21.10
N GLU A 289 -4.98 18.15 21.24
CA GLU A 289 -6.45 18.10 21.23
C GLU A 289 -7.03 18.91 22.40
N ALA A 290 -6.48 18.72 23.61
CA ALA A 290 -6.90 19.46 24.79
C ALA A 290 -6.62 20.97 24.70
N ILE A 291 -5.52 21.37 24.04
CA ILE A 291 -5.20 22.78 23.77
C ILE A 291 -6.18 23.34 22.72
N PHE A 292 -6.46 22.60 21.64
CA PHE A 292 -7.40 22.94 20.57
C PHE A 292 -8.81 23.22 21.11
N GLU A 293 -9.32 22.38 22.02
CA GLU A 293 -10.56 22.65 22.76
C GLU A 293 -10.44 23.92 23.63
N THR A 294 -9.34 24.05 24.39
CA THR A 294 -9.16 25.11 25.40
C THR A 294 -9.06 26.51 24.78
N ILE A 295 -8.39 26.66 23.63
CA ILE A 295 -8.30 27.96 22.92
C ILE A 295 -9.60 28.29 22.16
N GLY A 296 -10.44 27.29 21.91
CA GLY A 296 -11.79 27.45 21.38
C GLY A 296 -12.00 27.02 19.93
N CYS A 297 -11.04 26.35 19.28
CA CYS A 297 -11.21 25.84 17.91
C CYS A 297 -12.42 24.90 17.79
N ALA A 298 -12.61 24.05 18.81
CA ALA A 298 -13.73 23.13 18.93
C ALA A 298 -15.14 23.78 19.00
N GLN A 299 -15.24 25.12 19.05
CA GLN A 299 -16.53 25.84 18.97
C GLN A 299 -17.12 25.88 17.56
N CYS A 300 -16.29 25.71 16.51
CA CYS A 300 -16.73 25.50 15.13
C CYS A 300 -16.30 24.10 14.64
N HIS A 301 -15.09 23.67 15.01
CA HIS A 301 -14.57 22.35 14.71
C HIS A 301 -15.04 21.31 15.73
N HIS A 302 -16.35 21.13 15.84
CA HIS A 302 -16.97 20.25 16.83
C HIS A 302 -16.42 18.82 16.75
N PRO A 303 -15.76 18.27 17.80
CA PRO A 303 -15.02 17.02 17.72
C PRO A 303 -15.86 15.82 17.26
N THR A 304 -16.96 15.52 17.97
CA THR A 304 -17.61 14.19 17.89
C THR A 304 -19.11 14.27 17.59
N PHE A 305 -19.61 13.38 16.74
CA PHE A 305 -21.05 13.11 16.59
C PHE A 305 -21.38 11.64 16.86
N THR A 306 -22.68 11.35 17.03
CA THR A 306 -23.20 9.98 16.96
C THR A 306 -24.23 9.91 15.83
N THR A 307 -24.07 8.97 14.90
CA THR A 307 -25.00 8.82 13.77
C THR A 307 -26.34 8.23 14.20
N SER A 308 -27.39 8.53 13.44
CA SER A 308 -28.77 8.14 13.73
C SER A 308 -28.99 6.63 13.78
N ASP A 309 -29.88 6.15 14.67
CA ASP A 309 -30.39 4.77 14.70
C ASP A 309 -31.58 4.55 13.72
N ASP A 310 -31.79 5.44 12.74
CA ASP A 310 -32.96 5.32 11.86
C ASP A 310 -32.94 3.98 11.09
N PRO A 311 -33.99 3.13 11.21
CA PRO A 311 -34.07 1.87 10.50
C PRO A 311 -33.99 1.97 8.97
N SER A 312 -34.15 3.16 8.37
CA SER A 312 -33.96 3.37 6.92
C SER A 312 -32.51 3.52 6.48
N LEU A 313 -31.57 3.81 7.38
CA LEU A 313 -30.13 3.88 7.07
C LEU A 313 -29.55 2.47 6.90
N GLU A 314 -28.44 2.33 6.19
CA GLU A 314 -27.67 1.09 6.16
C GLU A 314 -27.13 0.76 7.57
N LEU A 315 -27.10 -0.52 7.98
CA LEU A 315 -26.80 -0.87 9.38
C LEU A 315 -25.43 -0.38 9.84
N VAL A 316 -24.43 -0.43 8.95
CA VAL A 316 -23.05 0.03 9.16
C VAL A 316 -22.94 1.54 9.43
N LEU A 317 -23.97 2.32 9.08
CA LEU A 317 -24.00 3.77 9.29
C LEU A 317 -24.72 4.20 10.58
N ARG A 318 -25.24 3.26 11.39
CA ARG A 318 -26.10 3.59 12.55
C ARG A 318 -25.37 3.52 13.88
N ASN A 319 -25.65 4.46 14.78
CA ASN A 319 -25.03 4.58 16.11
C ASN A 319 -23.49 4.58 16.09
N GLN A 320 -22.89 5.05 15.00
CA GLN A 320 -21.43 5.19 14.90
C GLN A 320 -21.03 6.46 15.64
N VAL A 321 -20.02 6.36 16.51
CA VAL A 321 -19.34 7.54 17.07
C VAL A 321 -18.28 7.95 16.06
N ILE A 322 -18.30 9.22 15.65
CA ILE A 322 -17.47 9.72 14.56
C ILE A 322 -16.80 11.03 14.95
N HIS A 323 -15.58 11.27 14.47
CA HIS A 323 -14.74 12.40 14.89
C HIS A 323 -14.40 13.34 13.71
N PRO A 324 -15.38 14.05 13.13
CA PRO A 324 -15.13 14.91 11.97
C PRO A 324 -14.44 16.24 12.30
N TYR A 325 -14.45 16.71 13.57
CA TYR A 325 -13.96 18.03 13.96
C TYR A 325 -14.56 19.16 13.09
N SER A 326 -15.90 19.16 12.96
CA SER A 326 -16.70 20.11 12.18
C SER A 326 -18.15 20.02 12.63
N ASP A 327 -18.77 21.17 12.89
CA ASP A 327 -20.21 21.27 13.17
C ASP A 327 -21.11 21.31 11.92
N PHE A 328 -20.52 21.40 10.73
CA PHE A 328 -21.19 21.57 9.42
C PHE A 328 -22.02 22.87 9.28
N LEU A 329 -21.86 23.81 10.22
CA LEU A 329 -22.50 25.12 10.20
C LEU A 329 -21.77 26.10 9.28
N LEU A 330 -22.48 27.15 8.87
CA LEU A 330 -21.92 28.34 8.23
C LEU A 330 -21.41 29.30 9.31
N HIS A 331 -20.19 29.79 9.15
CA HIS A 331 -19.57 30.80 10.02
C HIS A 331 -19.10 32.01 9.22
N ASP A 332 -19.27 33.22 9.77
CA ASP A 332 -18.76 34.45 9.17
C ASP A 332 -17.23 34.52 9.31
N MET A 333 -16.52 34.27 8.21
CA MET A 333 -15.06 34.34 8.09
C MET A 333 -14.56 35.77 7.79
N GLY A 334 -15.45 36.76 7.72
CA GLY A 334 -15.10 38.14 7.38
C GLY A 334 -14.38 38.25 6.03
N ASP A 335 -13.28 39.01 6.01
CA ASP A 335 -12.43 39.23 4.82
C ASP A 335 -11.76 37.92 4.30
N ALA A 336 -11.70 36.84 5.10
CA ALA A 336 -11.14 35.55 4.69
C ALA A 336 -12.17 34.58 4.06
N GLY A 337 -13.44 34.98 3.98
CA GLY A 337 -14.46 34.26 3.21
C GLY A 337 -14.25 34.37 1.68
N ASP A 338 -15.14 33.78 0.90
CA ASP A 338 -15.00 33.72 -0.56
C ASP A 338 -15.75 34.83 -1.32
N ASP A 339 -16.43 35.75 -0.63
CA ASP A 339 -17.32 36.79 -1.19
C ASP A 339 -18.45 36.27 -2.12
N TYR A 340 -18.71 34.97 -2.22
CA TYR A 340 -19.68 34.38 -3.16
C TYR A 340 -20.93 33.84 -2.45
N PRO A 341 -22.05 34.60 -2.39
CA PRO A 341 -23.31 34.10 -1.85
C PRO A 341 -23.86 32.87 -2.58
N GLU A 342 -24.43 31.93 -1.83
CA GLU A 342 -25.18 30.79 -2.37
C GLU A 342 -26.41 30.49 -1.51
N GLY A 343 -27.60 30.42 -2.13
CA GLY A 343 -28.84 30.25 -1.38
C GLY A 343 -29.09 31.45 -0.45
N ASP A 344 -29.11 31.22 0.87
CA ASP A 344 -29.10 32.29 1.87
C ASP A 344 -27.74 32.53 2.54
N ALA A 345 -26.71 31.74 2.19
CA ALA A 345 -25.34 31.92 2.66
C ALA A 345 -24.75 33.23 2.12
N LEU A 346 -24.15 34.02 3.01
CA LEU A 346 -23.44 35.25 2.68
C LEU A 346 -22.10 34.95 1.98
N GLY A 347 -21.50 35.97 1.38
CA GLY A 347 -20.17 35.85 0.77
C GLY A 347 -19.07 35.53 1.79
N SER A 348 -19.15 36.11 2.98
CA SER A 348 -18.19 35.84 4.06
C SER A 348 -18.47 34.54 4.83
N GLU A 349 -19.65 33.93 4.66
CA GLU A 349 -20.02 32.69 5.35
C GLU A 349 -19.45 31.45 4.63
N VAL A 350 -18.69 30.62 5.34
CA VAL A 350 -18.16 29.35 4.82
C VAL A 350 -18.53 28.22 5.77
N ARG A 351 -18.76 27.02 5.23
CA ARG A 351 -19.01 25.82 6.04
C ARG A 351 -17.72 25.37 6.73
N THR A 352 -17.76 25.00 8.00
CA THR A 352 -16.65 24.24 8.61
C THR A 352 -16.45 22.94 7.82
N THR A 353 -15.28 22.73 7.20
CA THR A 353 -14.96 21.42 6.63
C THR A 353 -14.50 20.48 7.73
N PRO A 354 -14.73 19.16 7.63
CA PRO A 354 -14.17 18.21 8.59
C PRO A 354 -12.65 18.35 8.62
N LEU A 355 -12.02 18.24 9.79
CA LEU A 355 -10.56 18.17 9.87
C LEU A 355 -10.04 16.73 9.83
N TRP A 356 -10.90 15.71 9.83
CA TRP A 356 -10.45 14.35 9.53
C TRP A 356 -9.79 14.27 8.13
N GLY A 357 -8.72 13.49 8.00
CA GLY A 357 -7.94 13.43 6.77
C GLY A 357 -7.30 14.76 6.36
N LEU A 358 -7.05 15.70 7.29
CA LEU A 358 -6.32 16.95 7.03
C LEU A 358 -4.89 16.67 6.55
N ARG A 359 -4.25 15.61 7.05
CA ARG A 359 -2.92 15.15 6.63
C ARG A 359 -2.80 14.91 5.11
N HIS A 360 -3.86 14.47 4.44
CA HIS A 360 -3.85 14.23 2.98
C HIS A 360 -4.19 15.48 2.13
N ARG A 361 -4.26 16.67 2.73
CA ARG A 361 -4.60 17.91 2.01
C ARG A 361 -3.34 18.68 1.65
N GLU A 362 -2.93 18.55 0.39
CA GLU A 362 -1.84 19.32 -0.20
C GLU A 362 -2.13 20.84 -0.16
N GLU A 363 -3.37 21.23 -0.48
CA GLU A 363 -3.81 22.62 -0.56
C GLU A 363 -4.88 22.91 0.52
N LEU A 364 -4.69 23.95 1.32
CA LEU A 364 -5.66 24.41 2.33
C LEU A 364 -6.42 25.68 1.94
N TRP A 365 -7.46 25.97 2.71
CA TRP A 365 -8.49 27.00 2.44
C TRP A 365 -9.46 26.65 1.30
N HIS A 366 -10.48 27.48 1.12
CA HIS A 366 -11.54 27.22 0.13
C HIS A 366 -11.07 27.35 -1.32
N ASP A 367 -9.95 28.05 -1.55
CA ASP A 367 -9.36 28.37 -2.86
C ASP A 367 -7.94 27.80 -3.05
N GLY A 368 -7.46 26.96 -2.14
CA GLY A 368 -6.17 26.28 -2.22
C GLY A 368 -4.94 27.18 -2.02
N ARG A 369 -5.09 28.37 -1.41
CA ARG A 369 -4.04 29.40 -1.31
C ARG A 369 -2.82 29.05 -0.45
N PHE A 370 -2.84 27.93 0.26
CA PHE A 370 -1.75 27.44 1.10
C PHE A 370 -1.28 26.09 0.57
N ASP A 371 -0.12 26.08 -0.09
CA ASP A 371 0.44 25.00 -0.93
C ASP A 371 1.91 24.66 -0.58
N ASP A 372 2.36 24.97 0.65
CA ASP A 372 3.71 24.71 1.18
C ASP A 372 3.75 23.42 2.04
N SER A 373 4.58 23.32 3.09
CA SER A 373 4.56 22.13 3.99
C SER A 373 3.28 22.03 4.81
N PHE A 374 2.95 20.82 5.31
CA PHE A 374 1.80 20.59 6.18
C PHE A 374 1.75 21.56 7.37
N GLU A 375 2.86 21.71 8.08
CA GLU A 375 2.98 22.57 9.27
C GLU A 375 2.83 24.05 8.90
N GLU A 376 3.46 24.49 7.81
CA GLU A 376 3.35 25.88 7.35
C GLU A 376 1.93 26.20 6.87
N ASN A 377 1.29 25.29 6.13
CA ASN A 377 -0.10 25.43 5.69
C ASN A 377 -1.07 25.46 6.88
N VAL A 378 -0.94 24.57 7.85
CA VAL A 378 -1.77 24.55 9.07
C VAL A 378 -1.59 25.84 9.88
N VAL A 379 -0.36 26.28 10.12
CA VAL A 379 -0.09 27.51 10.89
C VAL A 379 -0.63 28.75 10.16
N ASN A 380 -0.43 28.85 8.84
CA ASN A 380 -0.94 29.95 8.03
C ASN A 380 -2.48 29.97 8.01
N ALA A 381 -3.12 28.82 7.84
CA ALA A 381 -4.58 28.70 7.90
C ALA A 381 -5.13 29.09 9.28
N ILE A 382 -4.52 28.66 10.39
CA ILE A 382 -4.91 29.06 11.75
C ILE A 382 -4.78 30.58 11.93
N ILE A 383 -3.74 31.22 11.38
CA ILE A 383 -3.57 32.67 11.46
C ILE A 383 -4.65 33.41 10.65
N GLU A 384 -4.98 32.94 9.44
CA GLU A 384 -5.96 33.60 8.56
C GLU A 384 -7.41 33.48 9.06
N HIS A 385 -7.74 32.49 9.90
CA HIS A 385 -8.99 32.51 10.67
C HIS A 385 -9.17 33.81 11.50
N GLY A 386 -8.09 34.53 11.80
CA GLY A 386 -8.08 35.74 12.61
C GLY A 386 -8.31 37.03 11.81
N ASP A 387 -8.70 36.94 10.54
CA ASP A 387 -8.83 38.09 9.65
C ASP A 387 -10.00 39.03 10.00
N THR A 388 -10.01 40.19 9.34
CA THR A 388 -10.91 41.28 9.73
C THR A 388 -12.38 40.89 9.50
N GLY A 389 -13.16 40.92 10.58
CA GLY A 389 -14.59 40.58 10.57
C GLY A 389 -14.90 39.13 10.95
N SER A 390 -13.92 38.24 10.94
CA SER A 390 -14.10 36.83 11.29
C SER A 390 -14.58 36.61 12.74
N GLU A 391 -15.45 35.63 12.93
CA GLU A 391 -15.86 35.14 14.25
C GLU A 391 -14.68 34.56 15.07
N ALA A 392 -13.69 33.97 14.39
CA ALA A 392 -12.58 33.25 15.01
C ALA A 392 -11.44 34.16 15.52
N VAL A 393 -11.54 35.49 15.37
CA VAL A 393 -10.56 36.48 15.88
C VAL A 393 -10.21 36.22 17.35
N ALA A 394 -11.17 35.86 18.20
CA ALA A 394 -10.90 35.58 19.62
C ALA A 394 -10.05 34.32 19.83
N VAL A 395 -10.28 33.26 19.04
CA VAL A 395 -9.54 32.00 19.08
C VAL A 395 -8.12 32.20 18.58
N VAL A 396 -7.93 32.95 17.48
CA VAL A 396 -6.59 33.24 16.95
C VAL A 396 -5.78 34.16 17.86
N ASN A 397 -6.42 35.04 18.64
CA ASN A 397 -5.70 35.74 19.72
C ASN A 397 -5.22 34.77 20.83
N ALA A 398 -6.00 33.74 21.18
CA ALA A 398 -5.56 32.72 22.13
C ALA A 398 -4.42 31.85 21.59
N TRP A 399 -4.47 31.46 20.30
CA TRP A 399 -3.37 30.79 19.59
C TRP A 399 -2.06 31.60 19.62
N ASN A 400 -2.14 32.92 19.42
CA ASN A 400 -0.98 33.82 19.48
C ASN A 400 -0.40 33.94 20.90
N ASP A 401 -1.18 33.69 21.95
CA ASP A 401 -0.75 33.72 23.36
C ASP A 401 -0.13 32.39 23.84
N LEU A 402 -0.25 31.28 23.07
CA LEU A 402 0.40 29.99 23.35
C LEU A 402 1.94 30.06 23.30
N THR A 403 2.63 29.14 23.98
CA THR A 403 4.08 28.91 23.73
C THR A 403 4.31 28.20 22.40
N ASP A 404 5.56 28.18 21.94
CA ASP A 404 5.90 27.50 20.69
C ASP A 404 5.65 25.98 20.82
N GLU A 405 6.00 25.39 21.97
CA GLU A 405 5.72 23.98 22.28
C GLU A 405 4.21 23.66 22.32
N GLU A 406 3.38 24.55 22.86
CA GLU A 406 1.92 24.39 22.87
C GLU A 406 1.31 24.47 21.46
N ARG A 407 1.92 25.24 20.53
CA ARG A 407 1.51 25.26 19.12
C ARG A 407 1.96 24.00 18.40
N ASP A 408 3.19 23.54 18.64
CA ASP A 408 3.72 22.30 18.07
C ASP A 408 2.83 21.09 18.45
N SER A 409 2.38 20.99 19.71
CA SER A 409 1.39 19.99 20.14
C SER A 409 0.08 20.04 19.33
N VAL A 410 -0.48 21.23 19.07
CA VAL A 410 -1.71 21.37 18.28
C VAL A 410 -1.48 21.00 16.81
N VAL A 411 -0.32 21.35 16.23
CA VAL A 411 0.03 20.94 14.86
C VAL A 411 0.20 19.43 14.78
N ALA A 412 0.84 18.80 15.76
CA ALA A 412 0.96 17.34 15.85
C ALA A 412 -0.43 16.66 15.96
N PHE A 413 -1.32 17.17 16.80
CA PHE A 413 -2.71 16.70 16.86
C PHE A 413 -3.42 16.84 15.50
N LEU A 414 -3.29 17.98 14.82
CA LEU A 414 -3.87 18.15 13.49
C LEU A 414 -3.23 17.22 12.43
N GLY A 415 -1.96 16.84 12.62
CA GLY A 415 -1.24 15.84 11.82
C GLY A 415 -1.67 14.40 12.07
N SER A 416 -2.24 14.07 13.24
CA SER A 416 -2.86 12.77 13.51
C SER A 416 -4.12 12.53 12.66
N LEU A 417 -4.77 13.61 12.19
CA LEU A 417 -6.04 13.54 11.47
C LEU A 417 -5.81 13.11 10.00
N GLY A 418 -5.93 11.82 9.73
CA GLY A 418 -5.50 11.18 8.48
C GLY A 418 -4.21 10.36 8.62
N HIS A 419 -3.74 10.09 9.84
CA HIS A 419 -2.60 9.22 10.10
C HIS A 419 -3.11 7.80 10.35
N LEU A 420 -2.59 6.82 9.60
CA LEU A 420 -2.87 5.39 9.74
C LEU A 420 -2.20 4.82 11.00
N GLU A 421 -2.73 3.74 11.59
CA GLU A 421 -1.96 2.98 12.60
C GLU A 421 -0.71 2.36 11.97
N PHE A 422 0.37 2.24 12.74
CA PHE A 422 1.66 1.64 12.38
C PHE A 422 2.49 2.36 11.30
N ASP A 423 1.94 3.33 10.55
CA ASP A 423 2.65 4.16 9.56
C ASP A 423 3.62 5.14 10.24
N HIS A 424 4.88 4.75 10.43
CA HIS A 424 5.91 5.53 11.14
C HIS A 424 6.60 6.55 10.26
N ASP A 425 6.80 6.24 8.97
CA ASP A 425 7.53 7.11 8.03
C ASP A 425 6.64 8.13 7.29
N HIS A 426 5.32 7.95 7.39
CA HIS A 426 4.25 8.78 6.85
C HIS A 426 4.00 8.66 5.34
N ASP A 427 4.40 7.57 4.70
CA ASP A 427 4.11 7.33 3.27
C ASP A 427 2.74 6.69 2.99
N ASN A 428 1.96 6.39 4.03
CA ASN A 428 0.63 5.78 3.97
C ASN A 428 0.63 4.34 3.40
N LYS A 429 1.68 3.58 3.70
CA LYS A 429 1.71 2.11 3.64
C LYS A 429 2.21 1.56 4.97
N ILE A 430 1.97 0.27 5.22
CA ILE A 430 2.54 -0.47 6.35
C ILE A 430 3.54 -1.48 5.80
N ASP A 431 4.82 -1.09 5.72
CA ASP A 431 5.87 -1.92 5.14
C ASP A 431 7.05 -2.20 6.09
N PHE A 432 8.16 -2.69 5.56
CA PHE A 432 9.30 -3.12 6.38
C PHE A 432 9.99 -1.94 7.09
N ALA A 433 9.89 -0.71 6.55
CA ALA A 433 10.35 0.47 7.27
C ALA A 433 9.59 0.68 8.59
N ASP A 434 8.27 0.42 8.57
CA ASP A 434 7.40 0.49 9.74
C ASP A 434 7.67 -0.64 10.72
N PHE A 435 7.99 -1.85 10.23
CA PHE A 435 8.40 -2.95 11.11
C PHE A 435 9.65 -2.60 11.93
N LEU A 436 10.67 -2.02 11.29
CA LEU A 436 11.90 -1.60 11.99
C LEU A 436 11.60 -0.55 13.07
N ALA A 437 10.72 0.41 12.79
CA ALA A 437 10.32 1.44 13.75
C ALA A 437 9.40 0.88 14.86
N PHE A 438 8.48 -0.02 14.53
CA PHE A 438 7.67 -0.78 15.49
C PHE A 438 8.55 -1.59 16.45
N ALA A 439 9.60 -2.25 15.95
CA ALA A 439 10.56 -2.99 16.77
C ALA A 439 11.37 -2.12 17.74
N GLU A 440 11.60 -0.83 17.43
CA GLU A 440 12.19 0.12 18.40
C GLU A 440 11.21 0.48 19.54
N CYS A 441 9.90 0.42 19.26
CA CYS A 441 8.83 0.68 20.23
C CYS A 441 8.42 -0.56 21.05
N PHE A 442 8.56 -1.76 20.48
CA PHE A 442 8.30 -3.05 21.11
C PHE A 442 9.28 -3.34 22.25
N THR A 443 9.05 -2.69 23.39
CA THR A 443 9.96 -2.71 24.55
C THR A 443 9.47 -3.60 25.68
N GLY A 444 8.22 -4.06 25.60
CA GLY A 444 7.59 -4.98 26.52
C GLY A 444 7.35 -4.41 27.93
N PRO A 445 6.78 -5.24 28.83
CA PRO A 445 6.00 -4.75 29.95
C PRO A 445 6.73 -3.77 30.89
N GLY A 446 6.31 -2.51 30.86
CA GLY A 446 6.67 -1.49 31.84
C GLY A 446 7.54 -0.33 31.35
N VAL A 447 7.75 -0.21 30.04
CA VAL A 447 7.82 1.11 29.39
C VAL A 447 6.37 1.58 29.16
N PHE A 448 6.13 2.89 29.13
CA PHE A 448 4.83 3.42 28.75
C PHE A 448 5.03 4.67 27.90
N TYR A 449 4.27 4.75 26.82
CA TYR A 449 4.17 5.86 25.90
C TYR A 449 2.87 6.62 26.18
N ASP A 450 2.87 7.94 26.03
CA ASP A 450 1.63 8.71 25.97
C ASP A 450 1.31 9.14 24.52
N ALA A 451 0.12 9.68 24.29
CA ALA A 451 -0.35 10.00 22.94
C ALA A 451 0.45 11.13 22.23
N ASP A 452 1.41 11.77 22.90
CA ASP A 452 2.36 12.70 22.27
C ASP A 452 3.74 12.05 21.97
N ASP A 453 3.98 10.79 22.39
CA ASP A 453 5.19 10.02 22.05
C ASP A 453 5.12 9.42 20.63
N PRO A 454 6.23 9.36 19.86
CA PRO A 454 6.23 8.77 18.52
C PRO A 454 5.74 7.31 18.44
N CYS A 455 5.99 6.52 19.49
CA CYS A 455 5.55 5.12 19.54
C CYS A 455 4.04 4.94 19.69
N ALA A 456 3.27 6.00 20.01
CA ALA A 456 1.81 5.92 20.08
C ALA A 456 1.14 5.64 18.72
N VAL A 457 1.90 5.66 17.61
CA VAL A 457 1.45 5.14 16.31
C VAL A 457 1.32 3.61 16.29
N SER A 458 2.04 2.92 17.18
CA SER A 458 2.05 1.47 17.33
C SER A 458 1.16 0.93 18.45
N ASP A 459 0.68 1.79 19.36
CA ASP A 459 -0.25 1.48 20.44
C ASP A 459 -1.70 1.58 19.91
N ILE A 460 -2.21 0.48 19.34
CA ILE A 460 -3.54 0.43 18.70
C ILE A 460 -4.67 0.25 19.73
N ASP A 461 -4.34 -0.35 20.86
CA ASP A 461 -5.23 -0.71 21.97
C ASP A 461 -5.43 0.44 22.96
N GLN A 462 -4.47 1.37 23.03
CA GLN A 462 -4.40 2.58 23.84
C GLN A 462 -4.21 2.35 25.35
N ASP A 463 -3.56 1.26 25.77
CA ASP A 463 -3.14 1.06 27.17
C ASP A 463 -1.79 1.71 27.51
N GLY A 464 -1.01 2.07 26.49
CA GLY A 464 0.26 2.80 26.59
C GLY A 464 1.51 1.94 26.56
N ASP A 465 1.44 0.61 26.52
CA ASP A 465 2.57 -0.26 26.14
C ASP A 465 2.61 -0.44 24.61
N VAL A 466 3.64 -1.10 24.07
CA VAL A 466 3.63 -1.62 22.69
C VAL A 466 4.11 -3.07 22.76
N ASP A 467 3.18 -4.02 22.65
CA ASP A 467 3.44 -5.43 22.99
C ASP A 467 2.84 -6.46 22.01
N GLU A 468 2.74 -7.73 22.44
CA GLU A 468 2.23 -8.84 21.64
C GLU A 468 0.79 -8.59 21.13
N ASP A 469 -0.06 -7.90 21.88
CA ASP A 469 -1.45 -7.61 21.46
C ASP A 469 -1.48 -6.56 20.32
N ASP A 470 -0.53 -5.61 20.27
CA ASP A 470 -0.36 -4.66 19.15
C ASP A 470 0.29 -5.31 17.94
N PHE A 471 1.30 -6.17 18.15
CA PHE A 471 2.02 -6.83 17.05
C PHE A 471 1.12 -7.77 16.24
N ASP A 472 0.19 -8.45 16.90
CA ASP A 472 -0.87 -9.23 16.25
C ASP A 472 -1.71 -8.36 15.28
N SER A 473 -1.93 -7.09 15.62
CA SER A 473 -2.64 -6.10 14.79
C SER A 473 -1.76 -5.47 13.71
N PHE A 474 -0.49 -5.17 14.01
CA PHE A 474 0.52 -4.75 13.04
C PHE A 474 0.60 -5.75 11.88
N LEU A 475 0.69 -7.04 12.21
CA LEU A 475 0.82 -8.10 11.22
C LEU A 475 -0.41 -8.21 10.31
N VAL A 476 -1.62 -7.95 10.83
CA VAL A 476 -2.83 -7.88 10.00
C VAL A 476 -2.77 -6.71 9.01
N ALA A 477 -2.26 -5.55 9.43
CA ALA A 477 -2.12 -4.38 8.56
C ALA A 477 -1.05 -4.60 7.48
N TYR A 478 0.13 -5.06 7.89
CA TYR A 478 1.28 -5.33 7.02
C TYR A 478 0.93 -6.33 5.90
N LEU A 479 0.27 -7.45 6.24
CA LEU A 479 -0.10 -8.48 5.27
C LEU A 479 -1.19 -8.04 4.28
N ASP A 480 -1.97 -7.00 4.59
CA ASP A 480 -3.04 -6.49 3.71
C ASP A 480 -2.48 -5.61 2.57
N GLU A 481 -1.26 -5.07 2.70
CA GLU A 481 -0.53 -4.41 1.60
C GLU A 481 -0.18 -5.37 0.45
N GLY A 482 -0.31 -6.69 0.67
CA GLY A 482 0.19 -7.71 -0.25
C GLY A 482 1.72 -7.83 -0.27
N LEU A 483 2.39 -7.19 0.69
CA LEU A 483 3.81 -7.35 0.96
C LEU A 483 4.01 -8.59 1.85
N GLY A 484 4.93 -9.47 1.45
CA GLY A 484 5.34 -10.61 2.29
C GLY A 484 6.09 -10.14 3.53
N PRO A 485 5.97 -10.85 4.67
CA PRO A 485 6.22 -12.29 4.69
C PRO A 485 5.06 -13.14 5.24
N GLN A 486 4.62 -14.09 4.42
CA GLN A 486 4.02 -15.35 4.90
C GLN A 486 5.12 -16.41 5.15
N ASP A 487 6.36 -15.99 5.09
CA ASP A 487 7.54 -16.84 5.14
C ASP A 487 7.81 -17.25 6.59
N ASP A 488 8.03 -18.56 6.74
CA ASP A 488 8.30 -19.33 7.95
C ASP A 488 9.46 -20.23 7.54
N CYS A 489 10.63 -19.59 7.38
CA CYS A 489 11.78 -20.14 6.69
C CYS A 489 12.36 -21.37 7.41
N ASN A 490 12.14 -21.45 8.72
CA ASN A 490 12.57 -22.54 9.60
C ASN A 490 11.47 -23.63 9.78
N GLU A 491 10.32 -23.50 9.09
CA GLU A 491 9.12 -24.36 9.15
C GLU A 491 8.60 -24.65 10.59
N ASN A 492 8.74 -23.70 11.52
CA ASN A 492 8.32 -23.88 12.91
C ASN A 492 6.83 -23.56 13.16
N GLY A 493 6.18 -22.84 12.24
CA GLY A 493 4.79 -22.39 12.32
C GLY A 493 4.59 -20.98 12.90
N VAL A 494 5.67 -20.21 13.02
CA VAL A 494 5.74 -18.79 13.34
C VAL A 494 6.38 -18.10 12.13
N ILE A 495 5.90 -16.92 11.74
CA ILE A 495 6.51 -16.19 10.62
C ILE A 495 7.82 -15.53 11.04
N ASP A 496 8.68 -15.28 10.06
CA ASP A 496 10.03 -14.76 10.22
C ASP A 496 10.08 -13.46 11.06
N LEU A 497 9.24 -12.45 10.76
CA LEU A 497 9.15 -11.20 11.55
C LEU A 497 8.73 -11.43 13.02
N ALA A 498 7.89 -12.43 13.27
CA ALA A 498 7.44 -12.77 14.62
C ALA A 498 8.54 -13.49 15.41
N ASP A 499 9.37 -14.29 14.74
CA ASP A 499 10.55 -14.89 15.36
C ASP A 499 11.64 -13.83 15.68
N ILE A 500 11.81 -12.84 14.80
CA ILE A 500 12.72 -11.70 15.01
C ILE A 500 12.27 -10.84 16.19
N ILE A 501 11.03 -10.35 16.19
CA ILE A 501 10.57 -9.38 17.19
C ILE A 501 10.43 -9.99 18.60
N THR A 502 10.09 -11.28 18.70
CA THR A 502 10.06 -11.99 19.99
C THR A 502 11.45 -12.47 20.45
N GLY A 503 12.47 -12.34 19.59
CA GLY A 503 13.86 -12.73 19.86
C GLY A 503 14.06 -14.24 19.98
N THR A 504 13.27 -15.05 19.29
CA THR A 504 13.48 -16.49 19.14
C THR A 504 14.58 -16.79 18.11
N SER A 505 14.62 -16.02 17.03
CA SER A 505 15.76 -15.94 16.10
C SER A 505 16.51 -14.62 16.22
N LEU A 506 17.66 -14.54 15.56
CA LEU A 506 18.44 -13.31 15.38
C LEU A 506 18.28 -12.83 13.94
N ASP A 507 18.44 -11.53 13.75
CA ASP A 507 18.56 -10.83 12.47
C ASP A 507 19.66 -9.77 12.74
N GLU A 508 20.93 -10.12 12.45
CA GLU A 508 22.10 -9.30 12.81
C GLU A 508 22.32 -8.11 11.85
N ASP A 509 21.74 -8.13 10.64
CA ASP A 509 21.88 -7.05 9.64
C ASP A 509 20.58 -6.28 9.33
N SER A 510 19.45 -6.71 9.90
CA SER A 510 18.12 -6.07 9.88
C SER A 510 17.46 -6.10 8.50
N ASP A 511 17.55 -7.23 7.80
CA ASP A 511 16.93 -7.45 6.49
C ASP A 511 15.51 -8.07 6.57
N GLY A 512 15.09 -8.54 7.75
CA GLY A 512 13.77 -9.14 8.00
C GLY A 512 13.74 -10.66 7.86
N ILE A 513 14.87 -11.30 7.58
CA ILE A 513 15.05 -12.75 7.49
C ILE A 513 15.90 -13.23 8.68
N PRO A 514 15.50 -14.30 9.39
CA PRO A 514 16.33 -14.90 10.43
C PRO A 514 17.73 -15.33 9.94
N ASP A 515 18.77 -14.98 10.70
CA ASP A 515 20.18 -15.41 10.52
C ASP A 515 20.31 -16.94 10.33
N ASP A 516 19.42 -17.72 10.96
CA ASP A 516 19.43 -19.19 10.90
C ASP A 516 18.73 -19.78 9.67
N CYS A 517 18.13 -18.90 8.84
CA CYS A 517 17.59 -19.21 7.51
C CYS A 517 18.45 -18.69 6.36
N GLU A 518 19.37 -17.75 6.61
CA GLU A 518 20.37 -17.33 5.62
C GLU A 518 21.32 -18.47 5.23
N THR A 519 21.45 -18.75 3.93
CA THR A 519 22.40 -19.75 3.41
C THR A 519 23.50 -19.08 2.57
N THR A 520 24.76 -19.32 2.92
CA THR A 520 25.90 -18.75 2.18
C THR A 520 26.06 -19.37 0.78
N PRO A 521 25.91 -18.59 -0.33
CA PRO A 521 25.93 -19.18 -1.67
C PRO A 521 27.29 -19.71 -2.10
N ILE A 522 27.27 -20.81 -2.86
CA ILE A 522 28.47 -21.53 -3.27
C ILE A 522 28.64 -21.45 -4.80
N LEU A 523 29.85 -21.10 -5.25
CA LEU A 523 30.32 -21.36 -6.61
C LEU A 523 31.33 -22.50 -6.61
N GLU A 524 30.99 -23.61 -7.26
CA GLU A 524 31.74 -24.87 -7.26
C GLU A 524 32.28 -25.22 -8.65
N LEU A 525 33.54 -25.63 -8.75
CA LEU A 525 34.10 -26.23 -9.96
C LEU A 525 33.97 -27.77 -9.90
N VAL A 526 33.11 -28.34 -10.73
CA VAL A 526 32.79 -29.79 -10.77
C VAL A 526 33.43 -30.46 -11.98
N LEU A 527 34.19 -31.53 -11.76
CA LEU A 527 34.86 -32.31 -12.80
C LEU A 527 33.99 -33.46 -13.31
N THR A 528 33.84 -33.60 -14.63
CA THR A 528 33.07 -34.71 -15.23
C THR A 528 33.75 -35.30 -16.47
N PRO A 529 33.92 -36.64 -16.59
CA PRO A 529 33.98 -37.63 -15.51
C PRO A 529 35.34 -37.57 -14.78
N SER A 530 35.38 -37.81 -13.48
CA SER A 530 36.63 -37.84 -12.70
C SER A 530 37.54 -39.05 -13.04
N GLY A 531 38.86 -38.87 -12.86
CA GLY A 531 39.87 -39.91 -12.95
C GLY A 531 41.11 -39.50 -13.75
N THR A 532 42.01 -40.45 -14.00
CA THR A 532 43.28 -40.18 -14.72
C THR A 532 43.07 -39.85 -16.19
N TYR A 533 43.50 -38.65 -16.60
CA TYR A 533 43.52 -38.21 -18.00
C TYR A 533 44.87 -38.53 -18.65
N LEU A 534 44.82 -38.87 -19.94
CA LEU A 534 45.98 -39.08 -20.79
C LEU A 534 46.11 -37.93 -21.82
N PRO A 535 47.32 -37.68 -22.37
CA PRO A 535 47.50 -36.66 -23.40
C PRO A 535 46.56 -36.85 -24.60
N GLY A 536 45.75 -35.83 -24.88
CA GLY A 536 44.70 -35.83 -25.91
C GLY A 536 43.30 -36.22 -25.42
N ASP A 537 43.12 -36.58 -24.15
CA ASP A 537 41.80 -36.78 -23.55
C ASP A 537 41.07 -35.44 -23.37
N THR A 538 39.74 -35.47 -23.48
CA THR A 538 38.87 -34.33 -23.20
C THR A 538 38.55 -34.26 -21.71
N VAL A 539 38.69 -33.06 -21.13
CA VAL A 539 38.37 -32.76 -19.74
C VAL A 539 37.24 -31.74 -19.71
N GLU A 540 36.14 -32.05 -19.03
CA GLU A 540 35.02 -31.13 -18.86
C GLU A 540 34.92 -30.67 -17.39
N VAL A 541 35.01 -29.36 -17.19
CA VAL A 541 34.87 -28.69 -15.89
C VAL A 541 33.63 -27.82 -15.94
N THR A 542 32.68 -28.06 -15.05
CA THR A 542 31.44 -27.29 -14.96
C THR A 542 31.49 -26.36 -13.76
N LEU A 543 31.31 -25.06 -13.98
CA LEU A 543 31.05 -24.10 -12.90
C LEU A 543 29.58 -24.24 -12.48
N TRP A 544 29.34 -24.56 -11.22
CA TRP A 544 28.02 -24.66 -10.59
C TRP A 544 27.77 -23.50 -9.63
N MET A 545 26.50 -23.15 -9.47
CA MET A 545 25.97 -22.33 -8.40
C MET A 545 25.07 -23.19 -7.53
N ARG A 546 25.23 -23.10 -6.20
CA ARG A 546 24.45 -23.85 -5.21
C ARG A 546 24.14 -23.03 -3.98
N GLU A 547 23.17 -23.51 -3.20
CA GLU A 547 22.86 -23.03 -1.85
C GLU A 547 22.57 -21.52 -1.84
N LEU A 548 21.81 -21.06 -2.85
CA LEU A 548 21.30 -19.69 -2.92
C LEU A 548 20.27 -19.39 -1.82
N GLY A 549 19.51 -20.39 -1.39
CA GLY A 549 18.47 -20.24 -0.35
C GLY A 549 17.45 -19.17 -0.72
N VAL A 550 17.41 -18.12 0.10
CA VAL A 550 16.51 -16.96 -0.05
C VAL A 550 16.95 -15.98 -1.14
N TYR A 551 18.21 -16.01 -1.59
CA TYR A 551 18.73 -15.02 -2.53
C TYR A 551 18.25 -15.23 -3.98
N GLU A 552 17.66 -14.20 -4.56
CA GLU A 552 17.21 -14.18 -5.95
C GLU A 552 18.29 -13.60 -6.89
N ALA A 553 19.06 -14.49 -7.53
CA ALA A 553 20.21 -14.09 -8.35
C ALA A 553 19.83 -13.70 -9.78
N VAL A 554 20.44 -12.62 -10.31
CA VAL A 554 20.23 -12.14 -11.70
C VAL A 554 21.46 -12.25 -12.59
N ALA A 555 22.67 -12.36 -12.03
CA ALA A 555 23.90 -12.51 -12.80
C ALA A 555 25.06 -13.10 -12.00
N PHE A 556 26.12 -13.48 -12.71
CA PHE A 556 27.41 -13.81 -12.09
C PHE A 556 28.59 -13.26 -12.89
N GLN A 557 29.73 -13.19 -12.21
CA GLN A 557 31.05 -13.10 -12.83
C GLN A 557 32.02 -14.02 -12.10
N ALA A 558 32.84 -14.76 -12.85
CA ALA A 558 33.83 -15.68 -12.29
C ALA A 558 35.16 -15.56 -13.02
N PHE A 559 36.25 -15.48 -12.25
CA PHE A 559 37.61 -15.34 -12.77
C PHE A 559 38.36 -16.63 -12.47
N LEU A 560 38.62 -17.46 -13.49
CA LEU A 560 39.23 -18.78 -13.33
C LEU A 560 40.66 -18.80 -13.88
N GLY A 561 41.55 -19.52 -13.23
CA GLY A 561 42.88 -19.89 -13.72
C GLY A 561 42.96 -21.39 -13.96
N PHE A 562 43.82 -21.83 -14.88
CA PHE A 562 44.09 -23.26 -15.11
C PHE A 562 45.57 -23.54 -15.38
N ASP A 563 46.01 -24.77 -15.13
CA ASP A 563 47.40 -25.17 -15.37
C ASP A 563 47.65 -25.51 -16.85
N GLU A 564 48.35 -24.60 -17.56
CA GLU A 564 48.73 -24.76 -18.96
C GLU A 564 49.76 -25.90 -19.19
N THR A 565 50.46 -26.42 -18.17
CA THR A 565 51.28 -27.64 -18.36
C THR A 565 50.41 -28.87 -18.41
N GLN A 566 49.35 -28.92 -17.60
CA GLN A 566 48.41 -30.03 -17.56
C GLN A 566 47.51 -30.08 -18.79
N MET A 567 46.95 -28.95 -19.22
CA MET A 567 45.87 -28.95 -20.22
C MET A 567 45.82 -27.67 -21.07
N SER A 568 45.21 -27.77 -22.25
CA SER A 568 44.97 -26.68 -23.18
C SER A 568 43.47 -26.39 -23.27
N PHE A 569 43.05 -25.13 -23.10
CA PHE A 569 41.64 -24.74 -23.26
C PHE A 569 41.17 -24.92 -24.71
N VAL A 570 40.00 -25.52 -24.90
CA VAL A 570 39.40 -25.82 -26.22
C VAL A 570 38.18 -24.93 -26.48
N SER A 571 37.22 -24.91 -25.55
CA SER A 571 35.93 -24.23 -25.68
C SER A 571 35.25 -24.04 -24.33
N GLY A 572 34.27 -23.15 -24.28
CA GLY A 572 33.34 -23.06 -23.15
C GLY A 572 31.95 -22.69 -23.66
N GLU A 573 30.92 -23.23 -23.01
CA GLU A 573 29.52 -22.98 -23.31
C GLU A 573 28.79 -22.56 -22.02
N TYR A 574 28.07 -21.44 -22.05
CA TYR A 574 27.17 -21.05 -20.96
C TYR A 574 25.89 -21.90 -21.03
N SER A 575 25.35 -22.28 -19.88
CA SER A 575 24.03 -22.90 -19.79
C SER A 575 22.93 -21.89 -20.12
N GLU A 576 21.83 -22.32 -20.75
CA GLU A 576 20.66 -21.45 -20.98
C GLU A 576 19.94 -21.08 -19.67
N THR A 577 20.12 -21.89 -18.62
CA THR A 577 19.58 -21.70 -17.27
C THR A 577 20.69 -21.96 -16.25
N PRO A 578 20.84 -21.18 -15.16
CA PRO A 578 19.96 -20.08 -14.75
C PRO A 578 20.10 -18.77 -15.56
N PHE A 579 21.27 -18.51 -16.17
CA PHE A 579 21.57 -17.22 -16.80
C PHE A 579 21.73 -17.31 -18.33
N GLY A 580 20.65 -17.02 -19.07
CA GLY A 580 20.59 -17.21 -20.52
C GLY A 580 21.28 -16.13 -21.38
N LEU A 581 21.84 -15.06 -20.79
CA LEU A 581 22.45 -13.94 -21.52
C LEU A 581 23.95 -13.78 -21.23
N PRO A 582 24.84 -14.40 -22.04
CA PRO A 582 26.29 -14.23 -21.92
C PRO A 582 26.75 -12.79 -22.16
N ILE A 583 27.49 -12.24 -21.19
CA ILE A 583 28.12 -10.91 -21.29
C ILE A 583 29.51 -11.04 -21.91
N LEU A 584 30.28 -12.07 -21.52
CA LEU A 584 31.60 -12.37 -22.08
C LEU A 584 31.51 -13.55 -23.05
N THR A 585 31.37 -13.24 -24.34
CA THR A 585 31.28 -14.24 -25.42
C THR A 585 32.08 -13.82 -26.67
N PRO A 586 32.81 -14.75 -27.33
CA PRO A 586 33.04 -16.14 -26.94
C PRO A 586 33.93 -16.26 -25.69
N ILE A 587 33.79 -17.36 -24.93
CA ILE A 587 34.72 -17.67 -23.84
C ILE A 587 36.10 -17.94 -24.45
N VAL A 588 37.12 -17.28 -23.91
CA VAL A 588 38.51 -17.40 -24.37
C VAL A 588 39.46 -17.54 -23.19
N ALA A 589 40.52 -18.33 -23.38
CA ALA A 589 41.67 -18.38 -22.49
C ALA A 589 42.77 -17.44 -22.96
N THR A 590 43.45 -16.74 -22.04
CA THR A 590 44.65 -15.94 -22.31
C THR A 590 45.62 -16.08 -21.14
N ASP A 591 46.86 -16.49 -21.40
CA ASP A 591 47.93 -16.64 -20.40
C ASP A 591 47.47 -17.42 -19.14
N GLY A 592 46.86 -18.61 -19.32
CA GLY A 592 46.34 -19.45 -18.24
C GLY A 592 45.08 -18.93 -17.52
N ALA A 593 44.44 -17.86 -18.01
CA ALA A 593 43.26 -17.23 -17.39
C ALA A 593 42.01 -17.31 -18.29
N ILE A 594 40.85 -17.52 -17.67
CA ILE A 594 39.51 -17.48 -18.26
C ILE A 594 38.63 -16.53 -17.43
N ASP A 595 37.96 -15.58 -18.09
CA ASP A 595 37.00 -14.66 -17.47
C ASP A 595 35.58 -15.02 -17.96
N LEU A 596 34.64 -15.18 -17.03
CA LEU A 596 33.25 -15.60 -17.29
C LEU A 596 32.26 -14.57 -16.75
N SER A 597 31.20 -14.28 -17.48
CA SER A 597 30.06 -13.50 -16.98
C SER A 597 28.82 -13.67 -17.87
N ALA A 598 27.67 -13.87 -17.23
CA ALA A 598 26.35 -13.87 -17.84
C ALA A 598 25.30 -13.36 -16.84
N GLY A 599 24.13 -13.01 -17.35
CA GLY A 599 22.95 -12.68 -16.54
C GLY A 599 21.66 -13.25 -17.13
N THR A 600 20.55 -12.95 -16.48
CA THR A 600 19.18 -13.22 -16.98
C THR A 600 18.92 -12.47 -18.30
N ASP A 601 18.03 -13.00 -19.14
CA ASP A 601 17.38 -12.26 -20.23
C ASP A 601 15.91 -11.91 -19.90
N PRO A 602 15.63 -10.73 -19.30
CA PRO A 602 14.25 -10.29 -19.04
C PRO A 602 13.40 -10.11 -20.30
N LEU A 603 14.01 -9.81 -21.45
CA LEU A 603 13.30 -9.69 -22.73
C LEU A 603 12.99 -11.07 -23.34
N GLY A 604 13.80 -12.07 -23.00
CA GLY A 604 13.56 -13.50 -23.25
C GLY A 604 12.60 -14.16 -22.23
N GLY A 605 12.21 -13.44 -21.17
CA GLY A 605 11.28 -13.93 -20.14
C GLY A 605 11.95 -14.67 -18.97
N GLN A 606 13.26 -14.48 -18.75
CA GLN A 606 13.93 -14.92 -17.52
C GLN A 606 13.81 -13.83 -16.43
N THR A 607 13.40 -14.25 -15.24
CA THR A 607 13.45 -13.45 -14.00
C THR A 607 14.70 -13.79 -13.19
N ALA A 608 14.87 -13.15 -12.03
CA ALA A 608 15.79 -13.63 -11.00
C ALA A 608 15.49 -15.09 -10.61
N THR A 609 16.47 -15.75 -9.99
CA THR A 609 16.36 -17.16 -9.60
C THR A 609 17.16 -17.53 -8.35
N SER A 610 16.48 -18.17 -7.40
CA SER A 610 17.01 -18.91 -6.24
C SER A 610 17.46 -20.35 -6.56
N ALA A 611 17.30 -20.83 -7.80
CA ALA A 611 17.61 -22.22 -8.16
C ALA A 611 19.10 -22.54 -8.40
N ASP A 612 19.59 -23.59 -7.73
CA ASP A 612 20.84 -24.32 -8.04
C ASP A 612 20.98 -24.67 -9.53
N GLY A 613 22.17 -24.49 -10.10
CA GLY A 613 22.38 -24.81 -11.51
C GLY A 613 23.83 -24.74 -12.01
N ALA A 614 24.10 -25.51 -13.07
CA ALA A 614 25.33 -25.38 -13.86
C ALA A 614 25.32 -24.05 -14.62
N LEU A 615 26.33 -23.22 -14.44
CA LEU A 615 26.47 -21.92 -15.10
C LEU A 615 27.20 -22.01 -16.45
N VAL A 616 28.32 -22.74 -16.47
CA VAL A 616 29.23 -22.84 -17.62
C VAL A 616 29.89 -24.21 -17.66
N VAL A 617 29.92 -24.84 -18.83
CA VAL A 617 30.76 -26.02 -19.10
C VAL A 617 32.00 -25.59 -19.87
N LEU A 618 33.19 -25.90 -19.35
CA LEU A 618 34.49 -25.62 -19.94
C LEU A 618 35.14 -26.91 -20.42
N THR A 619 35.62 -26.91 -21.66
CA THR A 619 36.28 -28.06 -22.31
C THR A 619 37.77 -27.78 -22.48
N PHE A 620 38.60 -28.73 -22.03
CA PHE A 620 40.05 -28.72 -22.20
C PHE A 620 40.53 -30.02 -22.89
N GLU A 621 41.73 -29.98 -23.48
CA GLU A 621 42.47 -31.14 -23.98
C GLU A 621 43.69 -31.35 -23.08
N ALA A 622 43.87 -32.55 -22.54
CA ALA A 622 45.00 -32.89 -21.68
C ALA A 622 46.34 -32.87 -22.45
N ASN A 623 47.35 -32.19 -21.91
CA ASN A 623 48.71 -32.08 -22.46
C ASN A 623 49.65 -33.16 -21.89
N GLU A 624 49.47 -33.53 -20.62
CA GLU A 624 50.24 -34.56 -19.91
C GLU A 624 49.30 -35.55 -19.16
N VAL A 625 49.87 -36.43 -18.33
CA VAL A 625 49.07 -37.37 -17.50
C VAL A 625 48.85 -36.74 -16.14
N PHE A 626 47.60 -36.63 -15.72
CA PHE A 626 47.22 -36.11 -14.40
C PHE A 626 45.90 -36.73 -13.94
N CYS A 627 45.72 -36.85 -12.62
CA CYS A 627 44.51 -37.40 -12.02
C CYS A 627 43.51 -36.32 -11.58
N LEU A 628 43.96 -35.08 -11.44
CA LEU A 628 43.12 -33.92 -11.11
C LEU A 628 43.62 -32.68 -11.90
N PRO A 629 42.74 -32.01 -12.66
CA PRO A 629 43.06 -30.78 -13.37
C PRO A 629 43.13 -29.62 -12.38
N GLY A 630 44.23 -28.87 -12.39
CA GLY A 630 44.33 -27.62 -11.66
C GLY A 630 43.50 -26.54 -12.34
N VAL A 631 42.29 -26.29 -11.81
CA VAL A 631 41.44 -25.15 -12.18
C VAL A 631 40.96 -24.48 -10.90
N TRP A 632 41.14 -23.17 -10.77
CA TRP A 632 40.89 -22.45 -9.51
C TRP A 632 40.35 -21.05 -9.73
N PHE A 633 39.66 -20.50 -8.74
CA PHE A 633 39.23 -19.10 -8.71
C PHE A 633 40.42 -18.18 -8.44
N ARG A 634 40.60 -17.18 -9.31
CA ARG A 634 41.63 -16.15 -9.18
C ARG A 634 41.15 -15.03 -8.28
N VAL A 635 42.03 -14.57 -7.39
CA VAL A 635 41.83 -13.31 -6.64
C VAL A 635 42.05 -12.14 -7.59
N THR A 636 40.96 -11.46 -7.97
CA THR A 636 40.95 -10.35 -8.93
C THR A 636 40.29 -9.09 -8.35
N THR A 637 40.33 -7.99 -9.09
CA THR A 637 39.53 -6.79 -8.80
C THR A 637 38.90 -6.30 -10.10
N PRO A 638 37.57 -6.42 -10.29
CA PRO A 638 36.60 -6.93 -9.32
C PRO A 638 36.77 -8.44 -9.05
N PRO A 639 36.27 -8.96 -7.90
CA PRO A 639 36.34 -10.37 -7.55
C PRO A 639 35.25 -11.20 -8.28
N THR A 640 35.37 -12.52 -8.23
CA THR A 640 34.25 -13.44 -8.50
C THR A 640 33.08 -13.08 -7.57
N ARG A 641 31.85 -13.02 -8.10
CA ARG A 641 30.63 -12.75 -7.32
C ARG A 641 29.38 -13.27 -8.04
N ILE A 642 28.33 -13.49 -7.26
CA ILE A 642 26.95 -13.49 -7.72
C ILE A 642 26.39 -12.05 -7.58
N SER A 643 25.42 -11.69 -8.39
CA SER A 643 24.70 -10.40 -8.31
C SER A 643 23.22 -10.67 -8.09
N LEU A 644 22.65 -9.99 -7.10
CA LEU A 644 21.25 -10.08 -6.70
C LEU A 644 20.41 -9.05 -7.46
N ASP A 645 19.09 -9.19 -7.41
CA ASP A 645 18.13 -8.39 -8.18
C ASP A 645 18.03 -6.92 -7.70
N ASP A 646 18.23 -6.68 -6.41
CA ASP A 646 18.47 -5.36 -5.79
C ASP A 646 19.74 -4.63 -6.31
N GLY A 647 20.63 -5.34 -7.00
CA GLY A 647 21.91 -4.87 -7.54
C GLY A 647 23.13 -5.09 -6.63
N THR A 648 22.95 -5.59 -5.41
CA THR A 648 24.03 -5.93 -4.48
C THR A 648 24.70 -7.27 -4.84
N ALA A 649 25.69 -7.67 -4.05
CA ALA A 649 26.40 -8.93 -4.21
C ALA A 649 26.01 -9.84 -3.04
N ALA A 650 25.72 -11.11 -3.33
CA ALA A 650 25.83 -12.13 -2.29
C ALA A 650 27.29 -12.10 -1.77
N ASP A 651 27.46 -11.79 -0.49
CA ASP A 651 28.75 -11.73 0.22
C ASP A 651 28.45 -11.98 1.71
N PRO A 652 28.93 -13.08 2.32
CA PRO A 652 29.91 -14.03 1.79
C PRO A 652 29.40 -14.93 0.66
N ILE A 653 30.33 -15.30 -0.23
CA ILE A 653 30.20 -16.52 -1.06
C ILE A 653 31.35 -17.48 -0.82
N ILE A 654 31.06 -18.77 -0.91
CA ILE A 654 32.06 -19.84 -0.83
C ILE A 654 32.51 -20.18 -2.25
N LEU A 655 33.84 -20.25 -2.46
CA LEU A 655 34.45 -20.61 -3.73
C LEU A 655 35.17 -21.97 -3.58
N LEU A 656 34.71 -22.98 -4.31
CA LEU A 656 35.27 -24.34 -4.27
C LEU A 656 36.06 -24.64 -5.55
N ASP A 657 37.40 -24.68 -5.40
CA ASP A 657 38.35 -24.94 -6.48
C ASP A 657 38.47 -26.43 -6.87
N LEU A 658 38.85 -26.69 -8.13
CA LEU A 658 39.54 -27.94 -8.50
C LEU A 658 41.05 -27.80 -8.18
N GLN A 659 41.36 -27.70 -6.90
CA GLN A 659 42.69 -28.01 -6.37
C GLN A 659 42.83 -29.54 -6.22
N PRO A 660 44.05 -30.10 -6.12
CA PRO A 660 44.20 -31.41 -5.50
C PRO A 660 43.56 -31.35 -4.10
N PRO A 661 42.65 -32.27 -3.72
CA PRO A 661 42.12 -32.29 -2.36
C PRO A 661 43.30 -32.50 -1.41
N ALA A 662 43.12 -32.12 -0.15
CA ALA A 662 44.09 -32.43 0.92
C ALA A 662 44.41 -33.95 0.98
N CYS A 663 43.52 -34.75 0.40
CA CYS A 663 43.45 -36.20 0.47
C CYS A 663 43.31 -36.86 -0.92
N PRO A 664 44.36 -36.90 -1.80
CA PRO A 664 44.26 -37.43 -3.18
C PRO A 664 43.96 -38.92 -3.32
N THR A 665 43.60 -39.58 -2.22
CA THR A 665 43.35 -41.02 -2.08
C THR A 665 41.95 -41.32 -1.56
N ASP A 666 41.16 -40.30 -1.22
CA ASP A 666 39.71 -40.42 -1.15
C ASP A 666 39.18 -40.41 -2.60
N LEU A 667 38.55 -41.51 -2.99
CA LEU A 667 38.04 -41.80 -4.33
C LEU A 667 36.52 -41.86 -4.37
N ASN A 668 35.83 -41.70 -3.24
CA ASN A 668 34.38 -41.64 -3.17
C ASN A 668 33.82 -40.34 -2.56
N GLY A 669 34.68 -39.43 -2.11
CA GLY A 669 34.33 -38.10 -1.61
C GLY A 669 33.57 -38.14 -0.30
N ASP A 670 34.03 -38.93 0.68
CA ASP A 670 33.44 -39.00 2.03
C ASP A 670 34.38 -38.54 3.16
N ASP A 671 35.51 -37.92 2.80
CA ASP A 671 36.55 -37.37 3.69
C ASP A 671 37.27 -38.42 4.58
N ASP A 672 37.17 -39.74 4.28
CA ASP A 672 37.92 -40.82 4.96
C ASP A 672 38.54 -41.82 3.97
N VAL A 673 39.88 -41.85 3.88
CA VAL A 673 40.59 -42.84 3.04
C VAL A 673 40.46 -44.21 3.68
N GLY A 674 39.58 -45.04 3.12
CA GLY A 674 39.08 -46.22 3.80
C GLY A 674 38.83 -47.42 2.90
N TYR A 675 37.78 -48.16 3.27
CA TYR A 675 37.47 -49.44 2.64
C TYR A 675 36.97 -49.28 1.19
N PHE A 676 36.24 -48.21 0.90
CA PHE A 676 35.61 -48.01 -0.40
C PHE A 676 36.62 -47.59 -1.47
N ASP A 677 37.59 -46.75 -1.14
CA ASP A 677 38.72 -46.35 -2.01
C ASP A 677 39.61 -47.53 -2.35
N LEU A 678 39.94 -48.34 -1.34
CA LEU A 678 40.65 -49.60 -1.52
C LEU A 678 39.89 -50.54 -2.48
N VAL A 679 38.56 -50.58 -2.41
CA VAL A 679 37.75 -51.35 -3.35
C VAL A 679 37.79 -50.75 -4.75
N THR A 680 37.80 -49.43 -4.90
CA THR A 680 37.95 -48.73 -6.20
C THR A 680 39.29 -49.08 -6.86
N VAL A 681 40.41 -48.98 -6.14
CA VAL A 681 41.74 -49.40 -6.65
C VAL A 681 41.76 -50.90 -7.00
N LEU A 682 41.22 -51.77 -6.15
CA LEU A 682 41.18 -53.21 -6.43
C LEU A 682 40.25 -53.58 -7.59
N ALA A 683 39.22 -52.78 -7.89
CA ALA A 683 38.29 -53.00 -8.99
C ALA A 683 38.89 -52.63 -10.36
N SER A 684 39.80 -51.65 -10.41
CA SER A 684 40.44 -51.16 -11.64
C SER A 684 41.78 -51.83 -11.97
N TRP A 685 42.22 -52.84 -11.20
CA TRP A 685 43.56 -53.42 -11.24
C TRP A 685 44.05 -53.87 -12.64
N GLY A 686 45.15 -53.28 -13.10
CA GLY A 686 45.76 -53.51 -14.41
C GLY A 686 46.18 -52.21 -15.11
N PRO A 687 46.72 -52.31 -16.34
CA PRO A 687 47.13 -51.14 -17.11
C PRO A 687 45.92 -50.29 -17.55
N CYS A 688 46.00 -48.98 -17.35
CA CYS A 688 44.98 -48.04 -17.80
C CYS A 688 45.05 -47.85 -19.31
N THR A 689 44.00 -48.30 -20.02
CA THR A 689 43.84 -48.06 -21.47
C THR A 689 42.81 -46.97 -21.79
N THR A 690 42.20 -46.41 -20.75
CA THR A 690 41.19 -45.34 -20.69
C THR A 690 41.26 -44.75 -19.28
N THR A 691 40.56 -43.64 -19.02
CA THR A 691 40.34 -43.06 -17.68
C THR A 691 40.04 -44.13 -16.64
N CYS A 692 40.76 -44.10 -15.51
CA CYS A 692 40.74 -45.12 -14.47
C CYS A 692 40.82 -44.48 -13.08
N ALA A 693 39.75 -44.58 -12.29
CA ALA A 693 39.70 -43.97 -10.95
C ALA A 693 40.66 -44.58 -9.93
N GLY A 694 41.23 -45.77 -10.21
CA GLY A 694 42.13 -46.48 -9.30
C GLY A 694 43.62 -46.18 -9.47
N ASP A 695 44.04 -45.40 -10.47
CA ASP A 695 45.44 -45.03 -10.73
C ASP A 695 45.77 -43.73 -9.97
N VAL A 696 45.84 -43.84 -8.64
CA VAL A 696 45.98 -42.69 -7.73
C VAL A 696 47.40 -42.15 -7.68
N ASN A 697 48.37 -42.87 -8.23
CA ASN A 697 49.74 -42.37 -8.41
C ASN A 697 50.02 -41.82 -9.82
N CYS A 698 49.04 -41.91 -10.72
CA CYS A 698 49.06 -41.47 -12.11
C CYS A 698 50.18 -42.12 -12.97
N ASP A 699 50.55 -43.39 -12.70
CA ASP A 699 51.62 -44.11 -13.40
C ASP A 699 51.17 -44.98 -14.59
N GLN A 700 49.85 -45.02 -14.87
CA GLN A 700 49.16 -45.80 -15.91
C GLN A 700 49.04 -47.31 -15.63
N GLU A 701 49.38 -47.80 -14.44
CA GLU A 701 49.17 -49.19 -14.02
C GLU A 701 48.56 -49.29 -12.62
N VAL A 702 47.22 -49.40 -12.53
CA VAL A 702 46.52 -49.67 -11.26
C VAL A 702 47.06 -50.93 -10.63
N GLY A 703 47.83 -50.78 -9.56
CA GLY A 703 48.70 -51.84 -9.08
C GLY A 703 49.16 -51.69 -7.65
N PHE A 704 50.34 -52.24 -7.37
CA PHE A 704 50.93 -52.16 -6.04
C PHE A 704 51.45 -50.76 -5.68
N GLY A 705 51.58 -49.85 -6.65
CA GLY A 705 51.85 -48.43 -6.39
C GLY A 705 50.65 -47.79 -5.68
N ASP A 706 49.50 -47.81 -6.35
CA ASP A 706 48.23 -47.23 -5.90
C ASP A 706 47.75 -47.81 -4.59
N LEU A 707 47.80 -49.14 -4.46
CA LEU A 707 47.47 -49.84 -3.23
C LEU A 707 48.32 -49.35 -2.05
N LEU A 708 49.59 -49.03 -2.28
CA LEU A 708 50.45 -48.47 -1.24
C LEU A 708 50.17 -47.00 -0.96
N THR A 709 49.71 -46.22 -1.95
CA THR A 709 49.28 -44.84 -1.76
C THR A 709 48.00 -44.79 -0.89
N ILE A 710 46.95 -45.54 -1.24
CA ILE A 710 45.72 -45.67 -0.41
C ILE A 710 46.07 -46.08 1.03
N LEU A 711 46.88 -47.14 1.20
CA LEU A 711 47.24 -47.65 2.52
C LEU A 711 48.18 -46.71 3.31
N ALA A 712 48.86 -45.76 2.66
CA ALA A 712 49.72 -44.78 3.31
C ALA A 712 48.92 -43.58 3.86
N SER A 713 47.81 -43.23 3.22
CA SER A 713 46.91 -42.14 3.59
C SER A 713 45.72 -42.56 4.47
N TRP A 714 45.65 -43.83 4.87
CA TRP A 714 44.46 -44.43 5.50
C TRP A 714 43.95 -43.70 6.76
N GLY A 715 42.70 -43.25 6.73
CA GLY A 715 42.03 -42.49 7.79
C GLY A 715 41.43 -41.18 7.28
N PRO A 716 40.90 -40.34 8.19
CA PRO A 716 40.23 -39.10 7.82
C PRO A 716 41.21 -38.10 7.21
N CYS A 717 40.68 -37.29 6.31
CA CYS A 717 41.39 -36.25 5.60
C CYS A 717 41.57 -35.01 6.50
N ASP A 718 42.84 -34.61 6.75
CA ASP A 718 43.27 -33.47 7.60
C ASP A 718 43.54 -32.18 6.78
#